data_AF-A0A939VH88-F1
#
_entry.id   AF-A0A939VH88-F1
#
_cell.length_a   1.000
_cell.length_b   1.000
_cell.length_c   1.000
_cell.angle_alpha   90.00
_cell.angle_beta   90.00
_cell.angle_gamma   90.00
#
_symmetry.space_group_name_H-M   'P 1'
#
loop_
_entity.id
_entity.type
_entity.pdbx_description
1 polymer ?
#
loop_
_entity_poly.entity_id
_entity_poly.type
_entity_poly.pdbx_seq_one_letter_code
_entity_poly.pdbx_strand_id
1 'polypeptide(L)'
;MAILSKDKSYEWKFSKIGGVTRVNIETGEDIAHLGELDQKMWTVLSCPTKGLEIDEKTLTLLDTDQDGKIKVNEVIAASQWLVKVLKDPNLLIKQDSVLNLSDINTDDEDGKKLYDSAKQILKNLELEKDSISIADTSDRLAIFAKTRFNGDGIITENSTDDEDLKATIKSCIDTIGNVTDRSGDPGINADQIEEFYTNCADYAAWSKDGDDRKESVFPYGENTEAALNAYNTLKEKIDDYFLRCKLIAFNNDSTAALDVSVARFEAISDKNLTTCIDEISTYPLARVGNKKELMLNEGINPAWEAAFATLKSLIFDVDFAGKDAITESEWNSIGGKFATYKEWMDGKKGAIVESLGLEAIKGILAANRKEELLSLVEQDKALESEANEIESVDKLMHLYRDFFLLLKNFVTFSDFYSRKGDKAIFQAGTLYIDQRSCDLCIKVSDMPKHNTSASFSGMYIAYCECHSKTKNETMTIAAVITNGEVNNLMVGKNAIFYDREGNDWDATITKIIENPISIREAFWSPYRKFARFIENQINKFAASQDDKVTSQATGSMEAAGDQMVANASKAAQNVPGSEAKKNQAFDIAKFCGIFAAIGLALGYIGGFLVSLVTGFFKLSWWQMPLAILGVILLISGPAMIIAWLKLRKRNLSPVLNANGWAVNAQAYVNIKFGATLTKIAKFPHLKNATDPFKQGIPVWRKILYVIIVLGIIFCALYFTNVLSRVGLPSPFHKDEPTEVVAADTVPQADTTVLETPAEPAPEAPTAE
;
A
#
# COMPACT_ATOMS: atom_id res chain seq x y z
N MET A 1 49.36 25.09 -25.77
CA MET A 1 50.30 24.08 -25.22
C MET A 1 50.18 24.14 -23.71
N ALA A 2 50.06 23.04 -22.97
CA ALA A 2 50.07 21.64 -23.41
C ALA A 2 48.87 21.23 -24.29
N ILE A 3 48.77 19.94 -24.59
CA ILE A 3 47.76 19.31 -25.46
C ILE A 3 46.84 18.49 -24.56
N LEU A 4 45.54 18.76 -24.60
CA LEU A 4 44.53 17.78 -24.21
C LEU A 4 44.16 16.99 -25.46
N SER A 5 44.09 15.66 -25.37
CA SER A 5 43.66 14.84 -26.50
C SER A 5 42.20 15.16 -26.82
N LYS A 6 41.92 15.36 -28.11
CA LYS A 6 40.58 15.72 -28.59
C LYS A 6 39.83 14.46 -29.03
N ASP A 7 39.84 13.46 -28.16
CA ASP A 7 39.01 12.27 -28.31
C ASP A 7 37.53 12.68 -28.20
N LYS A 8 36.69 12.09 -29.04
CA LYS A 8 35.32 12.57 -29.27
C LYS A 8 34.39 12.12 -28.13
N SER A 9 34.14 12.99 -27.17
CA SER A 9 32.95 12.90 -26.31
C SER A 9 31.68 12.84 -27.17
N TYR A 10 30.72 11.98 -26.84
CA TYR A 10 29.49 11.84 -27.61
C TYR A 10 28.69 13.16 -27.74
N GLU A 11 28.22 13.50 -28.94
CA GLU A 11 27.51 14.76 -29.21
C GLU A 11 26.03 14.67 -28.87
N TRP A 12 25.74 14.69 -27.56
CA TRP A 12 24.38 14.67 -27.01
C TRP A 12 23.48 15.78 -27.58
N LYS A 13 22.33 15.38 -28.12
CA LYS A 13 21.26 16.29 -28.54
C LYS A 13 20.38 16.66 -27.35
N PHE A 14 19.92 17.92 -27.31
CA PHE A 14 19.07 18.42 -26.24
C PHE A 14 17.85 19.18 -26.76
N SER A 15 16.72 19.04 -26.08
CA SER A 15 15.46 19.72 -26.39
C SER A 15 14.81 20.33 -25.15
N LYS A 16 13.96 21.36 -25.35
CA LYS A 16 13.34 22.11 -24.25
C LYS A 16 11.93 21.60 -23.92
N ILE A 17 11.87 20.49 -23.20
CA ILE A 17 10.64 19.75 -22.87
C ILE A 17 10.15 20.09 -21.45
N GLY A 18 8.86 20.41 -21.32
CA GLY A 18 8.24 20.87 -20.06
C GLY A 18 8.68 22.27 -19.61
N GLY A 19 9.60 22.92 -20.33
CA GLY A 19 10.24 24.19 -19.96
C GLY A 19 11.68 24.03 -19.43
N VAL A 20 12.14 22.79 -19.23
CA VAL A 20 13.50 22.42 -18.82
C VAL A 20 14.26 21.90 -20.05
N THR A 21 15.58 22.05 -20.10
CA THR A 21 16.42 21.37 -21.12
C THR A 21 16.59 19.91 -20.71
N ARG A 22 16.34 18.98 -21.62
CA ARG A 22 16.51 17.53 -21.42
C ARG A 22 17.33 16.96 -22.57
N VAL A 23 18.06 15.88 -22.29
CA VAL A 23 18.69 15.06 -23.33
C VAL A 23 17.63 14.42 -24.22
N ASN A 24 17.96 14.17 -25.48
CA ASN A 24 17.15 13.33 -26.37
C ASN A 24 17.77 11.93 -26.42
N ILE A 25 16.93 10.89 -26.48
CA ILE A 25 17.33 9.52 -26.81
C ILE A 25 16.44 9.11 -27.99
N GLU A 26 17.02 9.04 -29.18
CA GLU A 26 16.31 8.87 -30.45
C GLU A 26 16.88 7.73 -31.31
N THR A 27 18.08 7.24 -30.98
CA THR A 27 18.87 6.25 -31.72
C THR A 27 19.50 5.22 -30.78
N GLY A 28 19.92 4.08 -31.32
CA GLY A 28 20.70 3.07 -30.60
C GLY A 28 22.08 3.59 -30.14
N GLU A 29 22.62 4.58 -30.85
CA GLU A 29 23.86 5.26 -30.49
C GLU A 29 23.72 6.07 -29.18
N ASP A 30 22.57 6.74 -28.99
CA ASP A 30 22.23 7.42 -27.73
C ASP A 30 22.10 6.42 -26.56
N ILE A 31 21.79 5.15 -26.85
CA ILE A 31 21.68 4.06 -25.86
C ILE A 31 23.09 3.49 -25.55
N ALA A 32 23.95 3.34 -26.55
CA ALA A 32 25.34 2.91 -26.40
C ALA A 32 26.16 3.88 -25.53
N HIS A 33 26.08 5.18 -25.81
CA HIS A 33 26.84 6.20 -25.07
C HIS A 33 26.19 6.63 -23.75
N LEU A 34 25.08 6.01 -23.30
CA LEU A 34 24.32 6.43 -22.11
C LEU A 34 25.17 6.54 -20.82
N GLY A 35 26.26 5.77 -20.70
CA GLY A 35 27.23 5.86 -19.60
C GLY A 35 28.09 7.14 -19.58
N GLU A 36 28.20 7.87 -20.69
CA GLU A 36 28.89 9.17 -20.77
C GLU A 36 28.00 10.35 -20.34
N LEU A 37 26.69 10.15 -20.21
CA LEU A 37 25.76 11.22 -19.86
C LEU A 37 25.90 11.60 -18.38
N ASP A 38 26.40 12.82 -18.11
CA ASP A 38 26.48 13.39 -16.76
C ASP A 38 25.15 13.17 -16.01
N GLN A 39 25.22 12.44 -14.90
CA GLN A 39 24.08 12.05 -14.07
C GLN A 39 23.18 13.24 -13.67
N LYS A 40 23.72 14.46 -13.60
CA LYS A 40 22.96 15.70 -13.35
C LYS A 40 21.92 16.01 -14.44
N MET A 41 22.09 15.49 -15.65
CA MET A 41 21.22 15.71 -16.81
C MET A 41 20.05 14.71 -16.90
N TRP A 42 20.10 13.62 -16.13
CA TRP A 42 19.04 12.62 -16.07
C TRP A 42 17.78 13.19 -15.38
N THR A 43 16.59 12.90 -15.90
CA THR A 43 15.34 13.36 -15.26
C THR A 43 15.11 12.69 -13.91
N VAL A 44 15.44 11.40 -13.81
CA VAL A 44 15.28 10.54 -12.63
C VAL A 44 16.60 9.86 -12.30
N LEU A 45 16.86 9.69 -11.01
CA LEU A 45 18.03 8.96 -10.49
C LEU A 45 17.66 7.58 -9.93
N SER A 46 16.42 7.40 -9.49
CA SER A 46 15.82 6.08 -9.26
C SER A 46 14.29 6.08 -9.36
N CYS A 47 13.70 4.92 -9.68
CA CYS A 47 12.25 4.68 -9.67
C CYS A 47 11.94 3.36 -8.96
N PRO A 48 10.75 3.19 -8.35
CA PRO A 48 10.35 1.92 -7.73
C PRO A 48 10.16 0.82 -8.80
N THR A 49 10.30 -0.45 -8.40
CA THR A 49 9.99 -1.60 -9.25
C THR A 49 8.51 -1.97 -9.36
N LYS A 50 7.64 -1.35 -8.54
CA LYS A 50 6.22 -1.71 -8.43
C LYS A 50 5.26 -0.53 -8.56
N GLY A 51 4.03 -0.81 -8.97
CA GLY A 51 2.95 0.17 -9.12
C GLY A 51 3.15 1.10 -10.32
N LEU A 52 3.97 0.69 -11.28
CA LEU A 52 4.18 1.38 -12.55
C LEU A 52 3.39 0.68 -13.68
N GLU A 53 3.29 1.37 -14.81
CA GLU A 53 2.53 0.97 -15.99
C GLU A 53 3.48 0.46 -17.09
N ILE A 54 4.35 -0.45 -16.69
CA ILE A 54 5.34 -1.21 -17.44
C ILE A 54 5.44 -2.58 -16.73
N ASP A 55 5.91 -3.61 -17.41
CA ASP A 55 5.95 -4.96 -16.84
C ASP A 55 6.83 -5.02 -15.57
N GLU A 56 6.24 -5.43 -14.43
CA GLU A 56 6.97 -5.52 -13.17
C GLU A 56 8.08 -6.58 -13.22
N LYS A 57 7.96 -7.64 -14.04
CA LYS A 57 9.04 -8.63 -14.23
C LYS A 57 10.26 -7.99 -14.91
N THR A 58 10.05 -7.14 -15.91
CA THR A 58 11.13 -6.35 -16.54
C THR A 58 11.83 -5.45 -15.52
N LEU A 59 11.07 -4.83 -14.61
CA LEU A 59 11.67 -4.03 -13.54
C LEU A 59 12.45 -4.91 -12.55
N THR A 60 11.91 -6.03 -12.08
CA THR A 60 12.65 -6.96 -11.20
C THR A 60 13.94 -7.49 -11.87
N LEU A 61 13.96 -7.69 -13.18
CA LEU A 61 15.16 -8.11 -13.94
C LEU A 61 16.24 -7.00 -14.09
N LEU A 62 15.91 -5.75 -13.72
CA LEU A 62 16.84 -4.61 -13.63
C LEU A 62 17.26 -4.29 -12.19
N ASP A 63 16.55 -4.80 -11.17
CA ASP A 63 16.77 -4.54 -9.74
C ASP A 63 17.85 -5.49 -9.20
N THR A 64 19.10 -5.20 -9.55
CA THR A 64 20.25 -6.11 -9.36
C THR A 64 20.71 -6.23 -7.92
N ASP A 65 20.42 -5.23 -7.08
CA ASP A 65 20.64 -5.29 -5.62
C ASP A 65 19.37 -5.61 -4.81
N GLN A 66 18.23 -5.81 -5.50
CA GLN A 66 16.92 -6.16 -4.94
C GLN A 66 16.38 -5.17 -3.88
N ASP A 67 16.81 -3.90 -3.89
CA ASP A 67 16.35 -2.88 -2.94
C ASP A 67 14.96 -2.27 -3.28
N GLY A 68 14.32 -2.77 -4.35
CA GLY A 68 13.00 -2.35 -4.83
C GLY A 68 13.03 -1.11 -5.71
N LYS A 69 14.20 -0.65 -6.15
CA LYS A 69 14.37 0.58 -6.95
C LYS A 69 15.47 0.46 -7.99
N ILE A 70 15.11 0.77 -9.25
CA ILE A 70 16.07 0.85 -10.36
C ILE A 70 16.85 2.15 -10.26
N LYS A 71 18.18 2.06 -10.28
CA LYS A 71 19.14 3.17 -10.13
C LYS A 71 19.82 3.46 -11.47
N VAL A 72 20.37 4.67 -11.64
CA VAL A 72 21.12 5.08 -12.86
C VAL A 72 22.16 4.04 -13.31
N ASN A 73 22.93 3.49 -12.38
CA ASN A 73 24.00 2.54 -12.70
C ASN A 73 23.46 1.24 -13.33
N GLU A 74 22.29 0.78 -12.90
CA GLU A 74 21.64 -0.44 -13.39
C GLU A 74 21.05 -0.21 -14.79
N VAL A 75 20.47 0.97 -15.01
CA VAL A 75 20.06 1.40 -16.36
C VAL A 75 21.27 1.48 -17.30
N ILE A 76 22.41 2.03 -16.86
CA ILE A 76 23.65 2.08 -17.67
C ILE A 76 24.18 0.67 -17.95
N ALA A 77 24.26 -0.21 -16.94
CA ALA A 77 24.73 -1.59 -17.10
C ALA A 77 23.85 -2.40 -18.07
N ALA A 78 22.53 -2.27 -17.96
CA ALA A 78 21.59 -2.85 -18.92
C ALA A 78 21.77 -2.27 -20.33
N SER A 79 22.00 -0.95 -20.46
CA SER A 79 22.32 -0.29 -21.74
C SER A 79 23.55 -0.91 -22.39
N GLN A 80 24.64 -1.06 -21.63
CA GLN A 80 25.91 -1.61 -22.10
C GLN A 80 25.79 -3.10 -22.47
N TRP A 81 25.06 -3.89 -21.67
CA TRP A 81 24.81 -5.30 -21.98
C TRP A 81 23.95 -5.48 -23.24
N LEU A 82 22.85 -4.76 -23.38
CA LEU A 82 21.99 -4.83 -24.58
C LEU A 82 22.75 -4.43 -25.85
N VAL A 83 23.64 -3.43 -25.76
CA VAL A 83 24.49 -2.97 -26.87
C VAL A 83 25.62 -3.97 -27.19
N LYS A 84 26.07 -4.76 -26.21
CA LYS A 84 27.02 -5.86 -26.39
C LYS A 84 26.37 -7.05 -27.11
N VAL A 85 25.14 -7.42 -26.75
CA VAL A 85 24.48 -8.67 -27.19
C VAL A 85 23.53 -8.53 -28.39
N LEU A 86 23.24 -7.31 -28.87
CA LEU A 86 22.44 -7.05 -30.09
C LEU A 86 23.32 -6.48 -31.21
N LYS A 87 23.13 -6.95 -32.44
CA LYS A 87 23.88 -6.45 -33.62
C LYS A 87 23.52 -5.01 -34.01
N ASP A 88 22.32 -4.56 -33.69
CA ASP A 88 21.86 -3.19 -33.93
C ASP A 88 21.07 -2.68 -32.70
N PRO A 89 21.63 -1.79 -31.87
CA PRO A 89 20.93 -1.21 -30.74
C PRO A 89 19.70 -0.37 -31.11
N ASN A 90 19.52 0.03 -32.39
CA ASN A 90 18.28 0.68 -32.83
C ASN A 90 17.07 -0.27 -32.81
N LEU A 91 17.27 -1.59 -32.73
CA LEU A 91 16.18 -2.56 -32.58
C LEU A 91 15.38 -2.34 -31.27
N LEU A 92 16.03 -1.86 -30.21
CA LEU A 92 15.39 -1.50 -28.93
C LEU A 92 14.32 -0.40 -29.06
N ILE A 93 14.43 0.44 -30.08
CA ILE A 93 13.52 1.57 -30.33
C ILE A 93 12.14 1.08 -30.79
N LYS A 94 12.08 -0.12 -31.39
CA LYS A 94 10.85 -0.71 -31.93
C LYS A 94 9.87 -1.15 -30.85
N GLN A 95 10.38 -1.59 -29.70
CA GLN A 95 9.59 -2.12 -28.58
C GLN A 95 8.81 -3.41 -28.94
N ASP A 96 9.36 -4.20 -29.88
CA ASP A 96 8.78 -5.45 -30.35
C ASP A 96 8.89 -6.57 -29.27
N SER A 97 7.93 -7.50 -29.25
CA SER A 97 7.93 -8.65 -28.32
C SER A 97 8.58 -9.92 -28.91
N VAL A 98 9.19 -9.80 -30.10
CA VAL A 98 9.79 -10.90 -30.88
C VAL A 98 11.12 -10.42 -31.44
N LEU A 99 12.18 -11.21 -31.29
CA LEU A 99 13.54 -10.95 -31.76
C LEU A 99 13.96 -12.08 -32.71
N ASN A 100 14.54 -11.73 -33.87
CA ASN A 100 15.09 -12.73 -34.76
C ASN A 100 16.43 -13.23 -34.20
N LEU A 101 16.71 -14.52 -34.28
CA LEU A 101 18.00 -15.07 -33.85
C LEU A 101 19.18 -14.49 -34.67
N SER A 102 18.92 -14.03 -35.90
CA SER A 102 19.89 -13.30 -36.73
C SER A 102 20.42 -12.02 -36.08
N ASP A 103 19.64 -11.40 -35.21
CA ASP A 103 19.85 -10.04 -34.71
C ASP A 103 20.66 -10.02 -33.40
N ILE A 104 20.85 -11.18 -32.77
CA ILE A 104 21.72 -11.40 -31.60
C ILE A 104 23.19 -11.37 -32.05
N ASN A 105 24.06 -10.72 -31.28
CA ASN A 105 25.47 -10.54 -31.62
C ASN A 105 26.32 -11.79 -31.31
N THR A 106 26.50 -12.65 -32.31
CA THR A 106 27.32 -13.87 -32.22
C THR A 106 28.82 -13.65 -32.23
N ASP A 107 29.29 -12.41 -32.47
CA ASP A 107 30.73 -12.07 -32.47
C ASP A 107 31.23 -11.76 -31.05
N ASP A 108 30.31 -11.62 -30.09
CA ASP A 108 30.54 -11.45 -28.66
C ASP A 108 30.25 -12.76 -27.89
N GLU A 109 30.92 -12.96 -26.75
CA GLU A 109 30.78 -14.20 -25.95
C GLU A 109 29.40 -14.33 -25.29
N ASP A 110 28.86 -13.27 -24.70
CA ASP A 110 27.54 -13.29 -24.04
C ASP A 110 26.44 -13.39 -25.11
N GLY A 111 26.57 -12.60 -26.18
CA GLY A 111 25.64 -12.64 -27.31
C GLY A 111 25.61 -14.00 -28.01
N LYS A 112 26.75 -14.70 -28.10
CA LYS A 112 26.78 -16.09 -28.57
C LYS A 112 26.06 -17.06 -27.61
N LYS A 113 26.29 -16.98 -26.29
CA LYS A 113 25.60 -17.84 -25.31
C LYS A 113 24.08 -17.65 -25.36
N LEU A 114 23.62 -16.40 -25.49
CA LEU A 114 22.22 -16.05 -25.70
C LEU A 114 21.65 -16.65 -26.99
N TYR A 115 22.40 -16.62 -28.10
CA TYR A 115 21.99 -17.20 -29.38
C TYR A 115 21.86 -18.73 -29.32
N ASP A 116 22.85 -19.41 -28.74
CA ASP A 116 22.85 -20.87 -28.61
C ASP A 116 21.77 -21.34 -27.61
N SER A 117 21.56 -20.60 -26.52
CA SER A 117 20.49 -20.87 -25.52
C SER A 117 19.09 -20.61 -26.07
N ALA A 118 18.90 -19.53 -26.85
CA ALA A 118 17.62 -19.25 -27.50
C ALA A 118 17.23 -20.36 -28.51
N LYS A 119 18.19 -20.97 -29.19
CA LYS A 119 17.95 -22.20 -29.99
C LYS A 119 17.57 -23.39 -29.12
N GLN A 120 18.23 -23.59 -27.98
CA GLN A 120 17.93 -24.71 -27.10
C GLN A 120 16.53 -24.59 -26.46
N ILE A 121 16.07 -23.38 -26.12
CA ILE A 121 14.68 -23.10 -25.72
C ILE A 121 13.70 -23.55 -26.81
N LEU A 122 13.90 -23.08 -28.05
CA LEU A 122 13.01 -23.40 -29.17
C LEU A 122 13.00 -24.91 -29.49
N LYS A 123 14.15 -25.58 -29.32
CA LYS A 123 14.28 -27.04 -29.46
C LYS A 123 13.57 -27.80 -28.34
N ASN A 124 13.65 -27.36 -27.08
CA ASN A 124 12.93 -27.98 -25.95
C ASN A 124 11.41 -27.85 -26.12
N LEU A 125 10.95 -26.71 -26.65
CA LEU A 125 9.54 -26.43 -26.96
C LEU A 125 9.05 -27.06 -28.29
N GLU A 126 9.92 -27.80 -29.01
CA GLU A 126 9.60 -28.43 -30.31
C GLU A 126 9.15 -27.43 -31.41
N LEU A 127 9.68 -26.20 -31.39
CA LEU A 127 9.32 -25.09 -32.29
C LEU A 127 10.39 -24.82 -33.37
N GLU A 128 10.10 -25.19 -34.63
CA GLU A 128 10.93 -24.83 -35.78
C GLU A 128 10.69 -23.37 -36.24
N LYS A 129 11.46 -22.41 -35.68
CA LYS A 129 11.46 -20.99 -36.10
C LYS A 129 12.79 -20.29 -35.83
N ASP A 130 13.11 -19.26 -36.62
CA ASP A 130 14.31 -18.43 -36.50
C ASP A 130 14.12 -17.18 -35.60
N SER A 131 13.11 -17.18 -34.72
CA SER A 131 12.77 -16.04 -33.86
C SER A 131 12.28 -16.47 -32.48
N ILE A 132 12.76 -15.79 -31.44
CA ILE A 132 12.40 -15.99 -30.03
C ILE A 132 11.47 -14.86 -29.56
N SER A 133 10.49 -15.16 -28.72
CA SER A 133 9.54 -14.20 -28.16
C SER A 133 9.41 -14.34 -26.65
N ILE A 134 8.86 -13.33 -25.96
CA ILE A 134 8.62 -13.39 -24.50
C ILE A 134 7.70 -14.57 -24.13
N ALA A 135 6.78 -14.99 -25.01
CA ALA A 135 5.96 -16.17 -24.76
C ALA A 135 6.83 -17.44 -24.66
N ASP A 136 7.82 -17.58 -25.54
CA ASP A 136 8.72 -18.74 -25.59
C ASP A 136 9.68 -18.79 -24.39
N THR A 137 9.97 -17.66 -23.73
CA THR A 137 10.82 -17.62 -22.52
C THR A 137 10.02 -17.65 -21.22
N SER A 138 8.69 -17.49 -21.29
CA SER A 138 7.83 -17.34 -20.10
C SER A 138 7.47 -18.68 -19.42
N ASP A 139 7.26 -19.74 -20.19
CA ASP A 139 6.86 -21.05 -19.66
C ASP A 139 8.09 -21.91 -19.34
N ARG A 140 8.74 -21.58 -18.22
CA ARG A 140 9.94 -22.27 -17.73
C ARG A 140 9.67 -23.75 -17.44
N LEU A 141 8.46 -24.09 -17.00
CA LEU A 141 8.05 -25.48 -16.79
C LEU A 141 8.06 -26.23 -18.13
N ALA A 142 7.44 -25.69 -19.18
CA ALA A 142 7.49 -26.32 -20.51
C ALA A 142 8.92 -26.43 -21.11
N ILE A 143 9.82 -25.50 -20.77
CA ILE A 143 11.24 -25.55 -21.20
C ILE A 143 11.99 -26.70 -20.51
N PHE A 144 11.71 -27.01 -19.24
CA PHE A 144 12.44 -28.00 -18.45
C PHE A 144 11.69 -29.34 -18.20
N ALA A 145 10.39 -29.45 -18.50
CA ALA A 145 9.57 -30.66 -18.26
C ALA A 145 9.98 -31.93 -19.04
N LYS A 146 11.02 -31.86 -19.88
CA LYS A 146 11.62 -32.99 -20.60
C LYS A 146 13.14 -33.10 -20.38
N THR A 147 13.74 -32.26 -19.54
CA THR A 147 15.19 -32.27 -19.27
C THR A 147 15.50 -33.08 -18.01
N ARG A 148 16.32 -34.14 -18.15
CA ARG A 148 16.78 -35.00 -17.04
C ARG A 148 17.50 -34.24 -15.92
N PHE A 149 18.18 -33.17 -16.32
CA PHE A 149 18.96 -32.26 -15.49
C PHE A 149 18.69 -30.83 -16.00
N ASN A 150 18.57 -29.88 -15.09
CA ASN A 150 18.19 -28.49 -15.32
C ASN A 150 19.04 -27.47 -14.52
N GLY A 151 20.01 -27.92 -13.73
CA GLY A 151 21.02 -27.07 -13.12
C GLY A 151 20.56 -26.21 -11.93
N ASP A 152 19.58 -26.66 -11.15
CA ASP A 152 19.24 -26.07 -9.84
C ASP A 152 19.84 -26.85 -8.65
N GLY A 153 20.36 -28.05 -8.88
CA GLY A 153 20.92 -28.93 -7.87
C GLY A 153 19.91 -29.79 -7.11
N ILE A 154 18.73 -29.97 -7.68
CA ILE A 154 17.68 -30.88 -7.22
C ILE A 154 17.70 -32.12 -8.14
N ILE A 155 17.38 -33.29 -7.58
CA ILE A 155 17.15 -34.52 -8.35
C ILE A 155 15.75 -35.08 -8.09
N THR A 156 15.12 -35.58 -9.15
CA THR A 156 13.74 -36.10 -9.15
C THR A 156 13.72 -37.58 -9.56
N GLU A 157 12.55 -38.23 -9.56
CA GLU A 157 12.41 -39.59 -10.13
C GLU A 157 12.81 -39.64 -11.63
N ASN A 158 12.88 -38.50 -12.33
CA ASN A 158 13.28 -38.39 -13.74
C ASN A 158 14.81 -38.23 -13.96
N SER A 159 15.59 -37.94 -12.92
CA SER A 159 17.04 -37.74 -13.03
C SER A 159 17.83 -39.04 -13.25
N THR A 160 17.20 -40.21 -13.08
CA THR A 160 17.82 -41.53 -13.21
C THR A 160 16.90 -42.55 -13.87
N ASP A 161 17.47 -43.53 -14.58
CA ASP A 161 16.75 -44.69 -15.13
C ASP A 161 16.74 -45.88 -14.16
N ASP A 162 17.41 -45.75 -13.02
CA ASP A 162 17.60 -46.79 -12.01
C ASP A 162 16.46 -46.78 -10.98
N GLU A 163 15.64 -47.82 -10.98
CA GLU A 163 14.44 -47.93 -10.14
C GLU A 163 14.76 -47.98 -8.63
N ASP A 164 15.92 -48.51 -8.21
CA ASP A 164 16.32 -48.52 -6.79
C ASP A 164 16.70 -47.11 -6.33
N LEU A 165 17.35 -46.32 -7.19
CA LEU A 165 17.62 -44.90 -6.92
C LEU A 165 16.32 -44.08 -6.90
N LYS A 166 15.36 -44.32 -7.82
CA LYS A 166 14.03 -43.68 -7.76
C LYS A 166 13.30 -44.00 -6.46
N ALA A 167 13.27 -45.27 -6.05
CA ALA A 167 12.67 -45.69 -4.79
C ALA A 167 13.34 -45.02 -3.57
N THR A 168 14.67 -44.80 -3.63
CA THR A 168 15.43 -44.09 -2.58
C THR A 168 15.12 -42.59 -2.57
N ILE A 169 15.07 -41.93 -3.74
CA ILE A 169 14.67 -40.51 -3.89
C ILE A 169 13.26 -40.31 -3.32
N LYS A 170 12.32 -41.17 -3.70
CA LYS A 170 10.94 -41.17 -3.20
C LYS A 170 10.87 -41.37 -1.68
N SER A 171 11.63 -42.32 -1.14
CA SER A 171 11.70 -42.56 0.32
C SER A 171 12.23 -41.33 1.08
N CYS A 172 13.16 -40.57 0.49
CA CYS A 172 13.62 -39.30 1.04
C CYS A 172 12.50 -38.24 0.99
N ILE A 173 11.82 -38.08 -0.16
CA ILE A 173 10.67 -37.17 -0.32
C ILE A 173 9.56 -37.44 0.70
N ASP A 174 9.19 -38.72 0.90
CA ASP A 174 8.10 -39.14 1.79
C ASP A 174 8.44 -39.01 3.29
N THR A 175 9.71 -38.79 3.65
CA THR A 175 10.17 -38.69 5.06
C THR A 175 10.73 -37.32 5.44
N ILE A 176 11.69 -36.79 4.67
CA ILE A 176 12.35 -35.49 4.90
C ILE A 176 11.56 -34.34 4.25
N GLY A 177 10.78 -34.63 3.21
CA GLY A 177 10.11 -33.64 2.36
C GLY A 177 10.84 -33.41 1.04
N ASN A 178 10.26 -32.55 0.19
CA ASN A 178 10.77 -32.22 -1.14
C ASN A 178 11.11 -30.72 -1.28
N VAL A 179 11.93 -30.42 -2.28
CA VAL A 179 12.04 -29.09 -2.88
C VAL A 179 11.49 -29.18 -4.31
N THR A 180 10.84 -28.13 -4.79
CA THR A 180 10.32 -28.07 -6.17
C THR A 180 11.46 -27.77 -7.14
N ASP A 181 11.66 -28.68 -8.09
CA ASP A 181 12.61 -28.61 -9.20
C ASP A 181 12.14 -27.60 -10.28
N ARG A 182 13.06 -27.06 -11.11
CA ARG A 182 12.72 -26.12 -12.22
C ARG A 182 11.70 -26.67 -13.24
N SER A 183 11.55 -27.99 -13.37
CA SER A 183 10.50 -28.64 -14.17
C SER A 183 9.10 -28.59 -13.53
N GLY A 184 9.03 -28.34 -12.22
CA GLY A 184 7.82 -28.39 -11.40
C GLY A 184 7.63 -29.69 -10.62
N ASP A 185 8.44 -30.72 -10.86
CA ASP A 185 8.40 -31.99 -10.13
C ASP A 185 8.92 -31.85 -8.67
N PRO A 186 8.48 -32.72 -7.74
CA PRO A 186 9.08 -32.81 -6.41
C PRO A 186 10.42 -33.56 -6.49
N GLY A 187 11.47 -32.97 -5.92
CA GLY A 187 12.80 -33.59 -5.85
C GLY A 187 13.49 -33.36 -4.50
N ILE A 188 14.76 -33.77 -4.43
CA ILE A 188 15.62 -33.63 -3.25
C ILE A 188 16.97 -33.02 -3.61
N ASN A 189 17.56 -32.28 -2.68
CA ASN A 189 18.90 -31.70 -2.82
C ASN A 189 19.95 -32.47 -1.98
N ALA A 190 21.22 -32.07 -2.09
CA ALA A 190 22.34 -32.70 -1.37
C ALA A 190 22.17 -32.70 0.16
N ASP A 191 21.65 -31.63 0.76
CA ASP A 191 21.49 -31.51 2.21
C ASP A 191 20.40 -32.47 2.72
N GLN A 192 19.33 -32.67 1.96
CA GLN A 192 18.27 -33.65 2.26
C GLN A 192 18.79 -35.09 2.11
N ILE A 193 19.66 -35.37 1.14
CA ILE A 193 20.31 -36.69 0.99
C ILE A 193 21.23 -36.96 2.20
N GLU A 194 22.01 -35.96 2.64
CA GLU A 194 22.82 -36.05 3.87
C GLU A 194 21.96 -36.30 5.11
N GLU A 195 20.86 -35.54 5.29
CA GLU A 195 19.93 -35.69 6.41
C GLU A 195 19.22 -37.05 6.40
N PHE A 196 18.78 -37.53 5.23
CA PHE A 196 18.10 -38.82 5.07
C PHE A 196 18.99 -39.99 5.48
N TYR A 197 20.22 -40.06 4.94
CA TYR A 197 21.17 -41.12 5.29
C TYR A 197 21.62 -41.02 6.76
N THR A 198 21.71 -39.82 7.32
CA THR A 198 21.99 -39.61 8.75
C THR A 198 20.86 -40.16 9.62
N ASN A 199 19.60 -39.82 9.32
CA ASN A 199 18.43 -40.33 10.04
C ASN A 199 18.30 -41.86 9.92
N CYS A 200 18.55 -42.43 8.73
CA CYS A 200 18.60 -43.88 8.52
C CYS A 200 19.67 -44.55 9.42
N ALA A 201 20.88 -44.01 9.44
CA ALA A 201 21.97 -44.54 10.26
C ALA A 201 21.68 -44.43 11.77
N ASP A 202 21.16 -43.28 12.24
CA ASP A 202 20.79 -43.07 13.64
C ASP A 202 19.63 -43.99 14.08
N TYR A 203 18.61 -44.22 13.23
CA TYR A 203 17.51 -45.15 13.53
C TYR A 203 17.99 -46.61 13.60
N ALA A 204 18.81 -47.02 12.62
CA ALA A 204 19.39 -48.37 12.59
C ALA A 204 20.34 -48.61 13.78
N ALA A 205 21.12 -47.61 14.19
CA ALA A 205 21.98 -47.67 15.37
C ALA A 205 21.17 -47.76 16.67
N TRP A 206 20.11 -46.95 16.82
CA TRP A 206 19.20 -46.99 17.96
C TRP A 206 18.49 -48.35 18.10
N SER A 207 17.93 -48.89 17.01
CA SER A 207 17.31 -50.22 17.03
C SER A 207 18.33 -51.31 17.35
N LYS A 208 19.57 -51.20 16.83
CA LYS A 208 20.63 -52.16 17.13
C LYS A 208 21.04 -52.11 18.60
N ASP A 209 21.18 -50.94 19.21
CA ASP A 209 21.46 -50.82 20.65
C ASP A 209 20.37 -51.50 21.52
N GLY A 210 19.12 -51.47 21.06
CA GLY A 210 18.02 -52.23 21.66
C GLY A 210 18.22 -53.75 21.57
N ASP A 211 18.61 -54.27 20.40
CA ASP A 211 18.89 -55.70 20.18
C ASP A 211 20.20 -56.18 20.84
N ASP A 212 21.26 -55.37 20.85
CA ASP A 212 22.53 -55.68 21.53
C ASP A 212 22.35 -55.71 23.06
N ARG A 213 21.35 -55.00 23.60
CA ARG A 213 21.00 -54.95 25.04
C ARG A 213 19.68 -55.68 25.38
N LYS A 214 19.20 -56.57 24.51
CA LYS A 214 17.82 -57.09 24.47
C LYS A 214 17.25 -57.59 25.79
N GLU A 215 18.01 -58.37 26.57
CA GLU A 215 17.55 -58.90 27.88
C GLU A 215 17.28 -57.81 28.93
N SER A 216 17.90 -56.63 28.78
CA SER A 216 17.73 -55.49 29.70
C SER A 216 16.79 -54.40 29.16
N VAL A 217 16.77 -54.19 27.84
CA VAL A 217 15.85 -53.24 27.19
C VAL A 217 14.43 -53.82 27.10
N PHE A 218 14.29 -55.13 26.84
CA PHE A 218 12.99 -55.79 26.65
C PHE A 218 12.73 -56.88 27.72
N PRO A 219 12.52 -56.52 29.00
CA PRO A 219 12.31 -57.47 30.09
C PRO A 219 11.09 -58.39 29.93
N TYR A 220 10.14 -58.06 29.04
CA TYR A 220 9.00 -58.92 28.67
C TYR A 220 8.98 -59.26 27.17
N GLY A 221 10.14 -59.18 26.50
CA GLY A 221 10.27 -59.37 25.06
C GLY A 221 9.44 -58.37 24.25
N GLU A 222 8.81 -58.85 23.18
CA GLU A 222 7.90 -58.06 22.32
C GLU A 222 6.74 -57.42 23.10
N ASN A 223 6.33 -58.02 24.23
CA ASN A 223 5.28 -57.47 25.09
C ASN A 223 5.75 -56.32 25.99
N THR A 224 7.02 -55.90 25.96
CA THR A 224 7.56 -54.89 26.90
C THR A 224 6.81 -53.57 26.85
N GLU A 225 6.44 -53.07 25.67
CA GLU A 225 5.66 -51.83 25.56
C GLU A 225 4.24 -51.99 26.13
N ALA A 226 3.55 -53.07 25.78
CA ALA A 226 2.22 -53.39 26.30
C ALA A 226 2.23 -53.58 27.83
N ALA A 227 3.26 -54.24 28.35
CA ALA A 227 3.49 -54.42 29.78
C ALA A 227 3.75 -53.09 30.50
N LEU A 228 4.54 -52.19 29.92
CA LEU A 228 4.76 -50.84 30.46
C LEU A 228 3.45 -50.04 30.47
N ASN A 229 2.66 -50.10 29.40
CA ASN A 229 1.37 -49.41 29.32
C ASN A 229 0.37 -49.96 30.35
N ALA A 230 0.29 -51.29 30.53
CA ALA A 230 -0.51 -51.90 31.58
C ALA A 230 -0.03 -51.53 33.00
N TYR A 231 1.29 -51.52 33.23
CA TYR A 231 1.90 -51.09 34.49
C TYR A 231 1.56 -49.63 34.82
N ASN A 232 1.77 -48.71 33.87
CA ASN A 232 1.47 -47.29 34.06
C ASN A 232 -0.03 -47.07 34.34
N THR A 233 -0.92 -47.77 33.62
CA THR A 233 -2.39 -47.65 33.75
C THR A 233 -2.90 -47.94 35.16
N LEU A 234 -2.30 -48.92 35.85
CA LEU A 234 -2.71 -49.33 37.20
C LEU A 234 -1.80 -48.83 38.32
N LYS A 235 -0.71 -48.13 37.99
CA LYS A 235 0.33 -47.79 38.96
C LYS A 235 -0.23 -47.06 40.18
N GLU A 236 -0.95 -45.97 39.97
CA GLU A 236 -1.51 -45.17 41.06
C GLU A 236 -2.52 -45.96 41.91
N LYS A 237 -3.21 -46.94 41.32
CA LYS A 237 -4.20 -47.78 42.01
C LYS A 237 -3.57 -48.86 42.88
N ILE A 238 -2.43 -49.41 42.46
CA ILE A 238 -1.68 -50.39 43.26
C ILE A 238 -0.87 -49.66 44.36
N ASP A 239 -0.31 -48.50 44.05
CA ASP A 239 0.35 -47.62 45.03
C ASP A 239 -0.63 -47.16 46.13
N ASP A 240 -1.83 -46.71 45.76
CA ASP A 240 -2.92 -46.33 46.70
C ASP A 240 -3.38 -47.50 47.56
N TYR A 241 -3.51 -48.71 47.00
CA TYR A 241 -3.83 -49.93 47.76
C TYR A 241 -2.79 -50.21 48.85
N PHE A 242 -1.50 -50.28 48.49
CA PHE A 242 -0.45 -50.55 49.49
C PHE A 242 -0.29 -49.39 50.48
N LEU A 243 -0.50 -48.14 50.07
CA LEU A 243 -0.52 -46.99 50.98
C LEU A 243 -1.65 -47.09 52.02
N ARG A 244 -2.87 -47.47 51.61
CA ARG A 244 -4.00 -47.71 52.54
C ARG A 244 -3.68 -48.84 53.51
N CYS A 245 -3.18 -49.99 53.04
CA CYS A 245 -2.81 -51.11 53.92
C CYS A 245 -1.69 -50.73 54.92
N LYS A 246 -0.74 -49.87 54.53
CA LYS A 246 0.25 -49.30 55.47
C LYS A 246 -0.36 -48.35 56.51
N LEU A 247 -1.29 -47.48 56.11
CA LEU A 247 -1.99 -46.58 57.02
C LEU A 247 -2.86 -47.33 58.04
N ILE A 248 -3.53 -48.41 57.60
CA ILE A 248 -4.28 -49.31 58.47
C ILE A 248 -3.34 -50.02 59.46
N ALA A 249 -2.20 -50.52 59.00
CA ALA A 249 -1.19 -51.14 59.87
C ALA A 249 -0.51 -50.16 60.84
N PHE A 250 -0.56 -48.85 60.57
CA PHE A 250 -0.12 -47.79 61.49
C PHE A 250 -1.20 -47.42 62.53
N ASN A 251 -2.48 -47.40 62.13
CA ASN A 251 -3.62 -47.20 63.02
C ASN A 251 -4.80 -48.11 62.61
N ASN A 252 -4.99 -49.22 63.32
CA ASN A 252 -6.00 -50.24 63.00
C ASN A 252 -7.42 -49.67 62.91
N ASP A 253 -7.75 -48.67 63.73
CA ASP A 253 -9.08 -48.05 63.80
C ASP A 253 -9.45 -47.29 62.51
N SER A 254 -8.46 -47.01 61.64
CA SER A 254 -8.66 -46.31 60.37
C SER A 254 -9.25 -47.19 59.25
N THR A 255 -9.36 -48.51 59.42
CA THR A 255 -9.84 -49.46 58.39
C THR A 255 -11.16 -49.00 57.74
N ALA A 256 -12.16 -48.65 58.55
CA ALA A 256 -13.49 -48.26 58.07
C ALA A 256 -13.54 -46.90 57.35
N ALA A 257 -12.48 -46.09 57.44
CA ALA A 257 -12.33 -44.81 56.76
C ALA A 257 -11.45 -44.89 55.49
N LEU A 258 -10.65 -45.95 55.35
CA LEU A 258 -9.72 -46.14 54.23
C LEU A 258 -10.21 -47.15 53.19
N ASP A 259 -11.06 -48.10 53.57
CA ASP A 259 -11.78 -48.98 52.65
C ASP A 259 -13.06 -48.33 52.08
N VAL A 260 -13.76 -49.00 51.16
CA VAL A 260 -15.06 -48.54 50.65
C VAL A 260 -16.13 -48.67 51.75
N SER A 261 -16.52 -47.53 52.32
CA SER A 261 -17.59 -47.43 53.29
C SER A 261 -18.96 -47.77 52.68
N VAL A 262 -19.86 -48.34 53.50
CA VAL A 262 -21.17 -48.84 53.07
C VAL A 262 -21.99 -47.75 52.38
N ALA A 263 -21.95 -46.52 52.90
CA ALA A 263 -22.62 -45.35 52.32
C ALA A 263 -22.23 -45.05 50.87
N ARG A 264 -21.03 -45.42 50.40
CA ARG A 264 -20.65 -45.26 48.98
C ARG A 264 -21.35 -46.27 48.07
N PHE A 265 -21.63 -47.47 48.56
CA PHE A 265 -22.43 -48.47 47.85
C PHE A 265 -23.93 -48.13 47.91
N GLU A 266 -24.44 -47.69 49.07
CA GLU A 266 -25.83 -47.23 49.22
C GLU A 266 -26.15 -46.10 48.22
N ALA A 267 -25.23 -45.13 48.06
CA ALA A 267 -25.36 -44.01 47.11
C ALA A 267 -25.41 -44.41 45.61
N ILE A 268 -25.13 -45.68 45.26
CA ILE A 268 -25.31 -46.21 43.89
C ILE A 268 -26.27 -47.40 43.82
N SER A 269 -26.76 -47.94 44.95
CA SER A 269 -27.57 -49.16 44.99
C SER A 269 -28.95 -49.02 44.33
N ASP A 270 -29.53 -47.81 44.35
CA ASP A 270 -30.80 -47.48 43.69
C ASP A 270 -30.62 -47.13 42.19
N LYS A 271 -29.37 -47.12 41.68
CA LYS A 271 -29.04 -46.87 40.27
C LYS A 271 -28.84 -48.20 39.52
N ASN A 272 -28.79 -48.15 38.19
CA ASN A 272 -28.22 -49.25 37.42
C ASN A 272 -26.69 -49.28 37.63
N LEU A 273 -26.19 -50.30 38.31
CA LEU A 273 -24.75 -50.43 38.61
C LEU A 273 -23.88 -50.48 37.34
N THR A 274 -24.40 -50.99 36.21
CA THR A 274 -23.64 -51.02 34.94
C THR A 274 -23.40 -49.63 34.33
N THR A 275 -24.09 -48.59 34.82
CA THR A 275 -23.89 -47.20 34.40
C THR A 275 -23.12 -46.37 35.43
N CYS A 276 -22.62 -46.98 36.51
CA CYS A 276 -21.90 -46.30 37.60
C CYS A 276 -20.40 -46.64 37.62
N ILE A 277 -19.86 -47.07 36.48
CA ILE A 277 -18.48 -47.59 36.38
C ILE A 277 -17.45 -46.51 36.72
N ASP A 278 -17.74 -45.24 36.41
CA ASP A 278 -16.91 -44.09 36.74
C ASP A 278 -16.85 -43.88 38.27
N GLU A 279 -17.99 -43.89 38.98
CA GLU A 279 -17.96 -43.80 40.44
C GLU A 279 -17.26 -44.99 41.09
N ILE A 280 -17.49 -46.21 40.59
CA ILE A 280 -16.84 -47.44 41.05
C ILE A 280 -15.32 -47.39 40.80
N SER A 281 -14.87 -46.77 39.71
CA SER A 281 -13.44 -46.57 39.43
C SER A 281 -12.73 -45.75 40.51
N THR A 282 -13.44 -44.87 41.22
CA THR A 282 -12.89 -44.04 42.32
C THR A 282 -12.72 -44.79 43.65
N TYR A 283 -13.08 -46.07 43.71
CA TYR A 283 -12.83 -46.92 44.87
C TYR A 283 -11.36 -47.43 44.84
N PRO A 284 -10.84 -48.00 45.96
CA PRO A 284 -9.57 -48.73 45.94
C PRO A 284 -9.57 -49.87 44.92
N LEU A 285 -8.39 -50.38 44.56
CA LEU A 285 -8.25 -51.48 43.60
C LEU A 285 -8.79 -52.82 44.12
N ALA A 286 -8.66 -53.06 45.43
CA ALA A 286 -9.16 -54.23 46.14
C ALA A 286 -9.50 -53.85 47.59
N ARG A 287 -10.18 -54.75 48.32
CA ARG A 287 -10.48 -54.56 49.76
C ARG A 287 -9.19 -54.43 50.58
N VAL A 288 -9.00 -53.29 51.24
CA VAL A 288 -7.80 -52.98 52.02
C VAL A 288 -7.87 -53.51 53.46
N GLY A 289 -6.72 -53.79 54.07
CA GLY A 289 -6.66 -54.27 55.46
C GLY A 289 -5.23 -54.54 55.94
N ASN A 290 -5.11 -55.31 57.02
CA ASN A 290 -3.80 -55.62 57.64
C ASN A 290 -2.95 -56.66 56.87
N LYS A 291 -3.45 -57.25 55.78
CA LYS A 291 -2.63 -58.05 54.86
C LYS A 291 -1.80 -57.10 53.98
N LYS A 292 -0.48 -57.30 53.94
CA LYS A 292 0.45 -56.46 53.13
C LYS A 292 0.64 -57.01 51.71
N GLU A 293 -0.42 -57.61 51.18
CA GLU A 293 -0.44 -58.42 49.97
C GLU A 293 -1.67 -58.05 49.14
N LEU A 294 -1.54 -58.01 47.81
CA LEU A 294 -2.62 -57.83 46.85
C LEU A 294 -2.93 -59.18 46.19
N MET A 295 -4.18 -59.64 46.31
CA MET A 295 -4.63 -60.89 45.69
C MET A 295 -4.72 -60.72 44.16
N LEU A 296 -4.29 -61.74 43.41
CA LEU A 296 -4.28 -61.73 41.94
C LEU A 296 -5.50 -62.41 41.30
N ASN A 297 -6.26 -63.18 42.09
CA ASN A 297 -7.30 -64.09 41.61
C ASN A 297 -8.71 -63.76 42.15
N GLU A 298 -8.84 -62.84 43.10
CA GLU A 298 -10.12 -62.46 43.71
C GLU A 298 -10.10 -61.01 44.25
N GLY A 299 -11.29 -60.43 44.45
CA GLY A 299 -11.45 -59.17 45.21
C GLY A 299 -11.05 -57.87 44.49
N ILE A 300 -10.74 -57.93 43.19
CA ILE A 300 -10.44 -56.76 42.35
C ILE A 300 -11.71 -55.95 42.06
N ASN A 301 -11.54 -54.64 41.98
CA ASN A 301 -12.58 -53.67 41.61
C ASN A 301 -13.05 -53.87 40.15
N PRO A 302 -14.35 -54.07 39.87
CA PRO A 302 -14.88 -54.32 38.53
C PRO A 302 -14.54 -53.25 37.47
N ALA A 303 -14.35 -51.99 37.87
CA ALA A 303 -13.94 -50.92 36.94
C ALA A 303 -12.48 -51.07 36.44
N TRP A 304 -11.67 -51.88 37.13
CA TRP A 304 -10.25 -52.10 36.84
C TRP A 304 -9.92 -53.55 36.48
N GLU A 305 -10.89 -54.48 36.58
CA GLU A 305 -10.71 -55.93 36.38
C GLU A 305 -10.09 -56.26 35.01
N ALA A 306 -10.56 -55.64 33.92
CA ALA A 306 -10.00 -55.86 32.58
C ALA A 306 -8.54 -55.37 32.45
N ALA A 307 -8.22 -54.19 32.99
CA ALA A 307 -6.85 -53.67 33.00
C ALA A 307 -5.93 -54.53 33.90
N PHE A 308 -6.48 -55.06 34.99
CA PHE A 308 -5.76 -55.91 35.94
C PHE A 308 -5.49 -57.30 35.35
N ALA A 309 -6.42 -57.87 34.60
CA ALA A 309 -6.21 -59.10 33.84
C ALA A 309 -5.08 -58.93 32.80
N THR A 310 -5.06 -57.80 32.06
CA THR A 310 -3.96 -57.46 31.16
C THR A 310 -2.63 -57.37 31.90
N LEU A 311 -2.55 -56.55 32.96
CA LEU A 311 -1.34 -56.41 33.79
C LEU A 311 -0.85 -57.76 34.35
N LYS A 312 -1.78 -58.59 34.83
CA LYS A 312 -1.48 -59.92 35.36
C LYS A 312 -0.87 -60.81 34.26
N SER A 313 -1.51 -60.91 33.11
CA SER A 313 -1.06 -61.76 32.00
C SER A 313 0.30 -61.33 31.40
N LEU A 314 0.60 -60.02 31.39
CA LEU A 314 1.83 -59.47 30.82
C LEU A 314 3.00 -59.40 31.81
N ILE A 315 2.72 -59.34 33.13
CA ILE A 315 3.73 -59.16 34.17
C ILE A 315 3.63 -60.21 35.28
N PHE A 316 2.52 -60.26 36.03
CA PHE A 316 2.48 -61.07 37.25
C PHE A 316 2.58 -62.59 36.99
N ASP A 317 1.94 -63.08 35.92
CA ASP A 317 2.02 -64.50 35.53
C ASP A 317 3.41 -64.87 34.95
N VAL A 318 4.21 -63.86 34.54
CA VAL A 318 5.60 -64.03 34.05
C VAL A 318 6.59 -63.98 35.21
N ASP A 319 6.53 -62.93 36.04
CA ASP A 319 7.48 -62.64 37.11
C ASP A 319 7.22 -63.46 38.39
N PHE A 320 5.95 -63.78 38.64
CA PHE A 320 5.47 -64.38 39.88
C PHE A 320 4.59 -65.61 39.62
N ALA A 321 4.92 -66.35 38.55
CA ALA A 321 4.23 -67.55 38.09
C ALA A 321 3.81 -68.49 39.25
N GLY A 322 2.50 -68.70 39.39
CA GLY A 322 1.92 -69.58 40.40
C GLY A 322 1.72 -68.96 41.80
N LYS A 323 1.87 -67.64 41.98
CA LYS A 323 1.42 -66.96 43.22
C LYS A 323 -0.03 -66.51 43.12
N ASP A 324 -0.75 -66.63 44.23
CA ASP A 324 -2.10 -66.05 44.39
C ASP A 324 -2.07 -64.57 44.81
N ALA A 325 -0.93 -64.04 45.27
CA ALA A 325 -0.79 -62.67 45.75
C ALA A 325 0.63 -62.10 45.56
N ILE A 326 0.75 -60.76 45.57
CA ILE A 326 2.02 -60.02 45.52
C ILE A 326 2.17 -59.03 46.68
N THR A 327 3.39 -58.79 47.14
CA THR A 327 3.72 -57.79 48.15
C THR A 327 4.10 -56.44 47.54
N GLU A 328 4.12 -55.38 48.37
CA GLU A 328 4.58 -54.04 47.94
C GLU A 328 6.03 -54.05 47.42
N SER A 329 6.90 -54.93 47.95
CA SER A 329 8.29 -55.03 47.50
C SER A 329 8.42 -55.66 46.11
N GLU A 330 7.48 -56.52 45.73
CA GLU A 330 7.41 -57.20 44.43
C GLU A 330 6.72 -56.31 43.39
N TRP A 331 5.75 -55.51 43.81
CA TRP A 331 5.21 -54.42 42.99
C TRP A 331 6.28 -53.38 42.63
N ASN A 332 7.04 -52.91 43.62
CA ASN A 332 8.08 -51.90 43.39
C ASN A 332 9.25 -52.40 42.53
N SER A 333 9.55 -53.71 42.51
CA SER A 333 10.64 -54.24 41.68
C SER A 333 10.30 -54.31 40.19
N ILE A 334 9.02 -54.51 39.82
CA ILE A 334 8.54 -54.40 38.44
C ILE A 334 8.85 -53.01 37.87
N GLY A 335 8.59 -51.94 38.63
CA GLY A 335 8.82 -50.57 38.20
C GLY A 335 10.27 -50.28 37.82
N GLY A 336 11.23 -50.98 38.45
CA GLY A 336 12.65 -50.88 38.12
C GLY A 336 13.04 -51.53 36.79
N LYS A 337 12.36 -52.60 36.38
CA LYS A 337 12.66 -53.31 35.11
C LYS A 337 12.46 -52.44 33.87
N PHE A 338 11.48 -51.54 33.91
CA PHE A 338 11.19 -50.63 32.80
C PHE A 338 12.16 -49.44 32.68
N ALA A 339 13.14 -49.29 33.58
CA ALA A 339 14.06 -48.15 33.54
C ALA A 339 14.90 -48.12 32.25
N THR A 340 15.51 -49.25 31.89
CA THR A 340 16.37 -49.36 30.70
C THR A 340 15.58 -49.30 29.39
N TYR A 341 14.32 -49.78 29.37
CA TYR A 341 13.41 -49.58 28.23
C TYR A 341 13.10 -48.09 28.01
N LYS A 342 12.80 -47.35 29.09
CA LYS A 342 12.51 -45.91 29.02
C LYS A 342 13.74 -45.13 28.57
N GLU A 343 14.91 -45.39 29.14
CA GLU A 343 16.17 -44.78 28.73
C GLU A 343 16.48 -45.02 27.23
N TRP A 344 16.21 -46.23 26.72
CA TRP A 344 16.35 -46.54 25.30
C TRP A 344 15.32 -45.81 24.41
N MET A 345 14.05 -45.73 24.84
CA MET A 345 13.01 -44.98 24.11
C MET A 345 13.24 -43.47 24.13
N ASP A 346 13.69 -42.89 25.25
CA ASP A 346 14.07 -41.48 25.38
C ASP A 346 15.32 -41.16 24.55
N GLY A 347 16.19 -42.16 24.31
CA GLY A 347 17.35 -42.10 23.42
C GLY A 347 17.04 -42.28 21.92
N LYS A 348 15.76 -42.35 21.52
CA LYS A 348 15.35 -42.61 20.13
C LYS A 348 15.77 -41.49 19.18
N LYS A 349 16.38 -41.91 18.06
CA LYS A 349 16.78 -41.03 16.96
C LYS A 349 16.30 -41.56 15.61
N GLY A 350 16.38 -40.72 14.58
CA GLY A 350 15.96 -41.09 13.22
C GLY A 350 14.46 -41.35 13.09
N ALA A 351 13.63 -40.89 14.03
CA ALA A 351 12.19 -41.15 14.05
C ALA A 351 11.44 -40.59 12.82
N ILE A 352 12.06 -39.67 12.07
CA ILE A 352 11.53 -39.12 10.82
C ILE A 352 11.44 -40.20 9.72
N VAL A 353 12.36 -41.17 9.69
CA VAL A 353 12.37 -42.26 8.68
C VAL A 353 11.66 -43.54 9.15
N GLU A 354 11.11 -43.56 10.36
CA GLU A 354 10.48 -44.75 10.98
C GLU A 354 9.36 -45.36 10.11
N SER A 355 8.63 -44.53 9.37
CA SER A 355 7.54 -44.93 8.46
C SER A 355 7.98 -45.89 7.35
N LEU A 356 9.27 -45.91 6.99
CA LEU A 356 9.83 -46.85 5.99
C LEU A 356 10.00 -48.27 6.55
N GLY A 357 10.11 -48.41 7.87
CA GLY A 357 10.37 -49.68 8.54
C GLY A 357 11.83 -50.13 8.53
N LEU A 358 12.22 -50.84 9.58
CA LEU A 358 13.60 -51.23 9.89
C LEU A 358 14.32 -51.96 8.74
N GLU A 359 13.66 -52.89 8.07
CA GLU A 359 14.29 -53.70 7.01
C GLU A 359 14.53 -52.91 5.72
N ALA A 360 13.67 -51.93 5.40
CA ALA A 360 13.91 -51.01 4.28
C ALA A 360 15.10 -50.08 4.57
N ILE A 361 15.17 -49.53 5.79
CA ILE A 361 16.30 -48.70 6.26
C ILE A 361 17.62 -49.49 6.20
N LYS A 362 17.63 -50.73 6.69
CA LYS A 362 18.79 -51.64 6.57
C LYS A 362 19.17 -51.90 5.11
N GLY A 363 18.19 -52.08 4.22
CA GLY A 363 18.42 -52.28 2.78
C GLY A 363 19.09 -51.05 2.13
N ILE A 364 18.56 -49.85 2.37
CA ILE A 364 19.10 -48.58 1.86
C ILE A 364 20.54 -48.34 2.34
N LEU A 365 20.81 -48.62 3.62
CA LEU A 365 22.17 -48.52 4.19
C LEU A 365 23.11 -49.59 3.62
N ALA A 366 22.66 -50.83 3.46
CA ALA A 366 23.47 -51.93 2.92
C ALA A 366 23.80 -51.76 1.43
N ALA A 367 22.92 -51.09 0.66
CA ALA A 367 23.17 -50.74 -0.73
C ALA A 367 24.23 -49.63 -0.88
N ASN A 368 24.39 -48.77 0.14
CA ASN A 368 25.43 -47.71 0.23
C ASN A 368 25.48 -46.73 -0.96
N ARG A 369 24.38 -46.55 -1.70
CA ARG A 369 24.31 -45.75 -2.95
C ARG A 369 24.26 -44.22 -2.75
N LYS A 370 24.63 -43.73 -1.56
CA LYS A 370 24.60 -42.30 -1.21
C LYS A 370 25.46 -41.44 -2.15
N GLU A 371 26.67 -41.91 -2.46
CA GLU A 371 27.61 -41.22 -3.34
C GLU A 371 27.09 -41.13 -4.79
N GLU A 372 26.26 -42.09 -5.24
CA GLU A 372 25.62 -42.03 -6.56
C GLU A 372 24.55 -40.94 -6.62
N LEU A 373 23.72 -40.80 -5.58
CA LEU A 373 22.71 -39.74 -5.49
C LEU A 373 23.36 -38.34 -5.41
N LEU A 374 24.44 -38.19 -4.64
CA LEU A 374 25.21 -36.95 -4.61
C LEU A 374 25.90 -36.65 -5.95
N SER A 375 26.35 -37.68 -6.68
CA SER A 375 26.89 -37.53 -8.04
C SER A 375 25.83 -37.14 -9.06
N LEU A 376 24.56 -37.55 -8.91
CA LEU A 376 23.46 -37.05 -9.73
C LEU A 376 23.19 -35.55 -9.46
N VAL A 377 23.28 -35.09 -8.20
CA VAL A 377 23.19 -33.66 -7.86
C VAL A 377 24.39 -32.86 -8.43
N GLU A 378 25.59 -33.43 -8.44
CA GLU A 378 26.76 -32.80 -9.07
C GLU A 378 26.65 -32.73 -10.60
N GLN A 379 26.14 -33.79 -11.23
CA GLN A 379 25.83 -33.83 -12.67
C GLN A 379 24.76 -32.81 -13.07
N ASP A 380 23.75 -32.59 -12.22
CA ASP A 380 22.77 -31.54 -12.45
C ASP A 380 23.43 -30.15 -12.36
N LYS A 381 24.11 -29.85 -11.24
CA LYS A 381 24.78 -28.55 -11.03
C LYS A 381 25.82 -28.21 -12.09
N ALA A 382 26.41 -29.20 -12.76
CA ALA A 382 27.29 -28.95 -13.91
C ALA A 382 26.58 -28.19 -15.07
N LEU A 383 25.25 -28.28 -15.16
CA LEU A 383 24.43 -27.56 -16.15
C LEU A 383 23.87 -26.21 -15.64
N GLU A 384 24.18 -25.80 -14.40
CA GLU A 384 23.71 -24.53 -13.82
C GLU A 384 23.98 -23.35 -14.75
N SER A 385 25.17 -23.30 -15.36
CA SER A 385 25.52 -22.23 -16.30
C SER A 385 24.67 -22.24 -17.57
N GLU A 386 24.30 -23.41 -18.10
CA GLU A 386 23.49 -23.50 -19.34
C GLU A 386 22.02 -23.13 -19.07
N ALA A 387 21.49 -23.54 -17.91
CA ALA A 387 20.15 -23.19 -17.49
C ALA A 387 20.01 -21.73 -17.05
N ASN A 388 21.04 -21.14 -16.43
CA ASN A 388 21.04 -19.71 -16.11
C ASN A 388 21.08 -18.84 -17.38
N GLU A 389 21.66 -19.31 -18.50
CA GLU A 389 21.57 -18.59 -19.79
C GLU A 389 20.16 -18.63 -20.42
N ILE A 390 19.30 -19.59 -20.05
CA ILE A 390 17.87 -19.54 -20.40
C ILE A 390 17.19 -18.36 -19.69
N GLU A 391 17.56 -18.07 -18.43
CA GLU A 391 17.13 -16.83 -17.76
C GLU A 391 17.75 -15.57 -18.38
N SER A 392 18.98 -15.63 -18.89
CA SER A 392 19.58 -14.54 -19.67
C SER A 392 18.77 -14.23 -20.94
N VAL A 393 18.24 -15.24 -21.65
CA VAL A 393 17.39 -15.04 -22.84
C VAL A 393 16.02 -14.46 -22.45
N ASP A 394 15.42 -14.93 -21.35
CA ASP A 394 14.20 -14.34 -20.78
C ASP A 394 14.40 -12.86 -20.42
N LYS A 395 15.54 -12.54 -19.78
CA LYS A 395 15.97 -11.16 -19.50
C LYS A 395 16.19 -10.33 -20.76
N LEU A 396 16.84 -10.89 -21.77
CA LEU A 396 17.03 -10.23 -23.07
C LEU A 396 15.67 -9.85 -23.68
N MET A 397 14.71 -10.78 -23.70
CA MET A 397 13.41 -10.54 -24.32
C MET A 397 12.55 -9.52 -23.58
N HIS A 398 12.54 -9.55 -22.24
CA HIS A 398 11.88 -8.51 -21.43
C HIS A 398 12.49 -7.12 -21.67
N LEU A 399 13.82 -7.01 -21.62
CA LEU A 399 14.51 -5.74 -21.85
C LEU A 399 14.40 -5.25 -23.31
N TYR A 400 14.39 -6.16 -24.28
CA TYR A 400 14.25 -5.84 -25.70
C TYR A 400 12.95 -5.07 -25.99
N ARG A 401 11.83 -5.50 -25.40
CA ARG A 401 10.52 -4.84 -25.51
C ARG A 401 10.49 -3.52 -24.74
N ASP A 402 10.95 -3.53 -23.49
CA ASP A 402 10.59 -2.50 -22.50
C ASP A 402 11.68 -1.47 -22.19
N PHE A 403 12.96 -1.76 -22.44
CA PHE A 403 14.05 -0.90 -21.97
C PHE A 403 13.97 0.52 -22.54
N PHE A 404 13.62 0.67 -23.82
CA PHE A 404 13.38 1.99 -24.42
C PHE A 404 12.14 2.69 -23.84
N LEU A 405 11.11 1.96 -23.39
CA LEU A 405 9.96 2.54 -22.67
C LEU A 405 10.41 3.10 -21.32
N LEU A 406 11.28 2.38 -20.60
CA LEU A 406 11.89 2.86 -19.37
C LEU A 406 12.76 4.10 -19.65
N LEU A 407 13.66 4.10 -20.64
CA LEU A 407 14.51 5.26 -20.97
C LEU A 407 13.68 6.53 -21.28
N LYS A 408 12.60 6.38 -22.06
CA LYS A 408 11.63 7.46 -22.33
C LYS A 408 10.98 8.02 -21.06
N ASN A 409 10.84 7.20 -20.03
CA ASN A 409 10.13 7.54 -18.78
C ASN A 409 11.03 7.71 -17.55
N PHE A 410 12.34 7.52 -17.68
CA PHE A 410 13.34 7.66 -16.61
C PHE A 410 14.33 8.79 -16.94
N VAL A 411 14.97 8.73 -18.11
CA VAL A 411 15.98 9.73 -18.50
C VAL A 411 15.32 11.02 -19.00
N THR A 412 14.26 10.91 -19.83
CA THR A 412 13.72 12.05 -20.60
C THR A 412 12.33 12.54 -20.20
N PHE A 413 11.48 11.71 -19.57
CA PHE A 413 10.03 11.97 -19.40
C PHE A 413 9.33 12.36 -20.73
N SER A 414 9.80 11.82 -21.86
CA SER A 414 9.31 12.20 -23.20
C SER A 414 7.83 11.84 -23.40
N ASP A 415 7.38 10.67 -22.93
CA ASP A 415 5.97 10.27 -22.99
C ASP A 415 5.06 11.20 -22.16
N PHE A 416 5.47 11.56 -20.93
CA PHE A 416 4.69 12.47 -20.09
C PHE A 416 4.40 13.81 -20.78
N TYR A 417 5.36 14.34 -21.53
CA TYR A 417 5.23 15.59 -22.27
C TYR A 417 4.83 15.41 -23.75
N SER A 418 4.46 14.20 -24.16
CA SER A 418 4.09 13.93 -25.55
C SER A 418 2.84 14.69 -25.97
N ARG A 419 2.77 14.99 -27.28
CA ARG A 419 1.58 15.54 -27.93
C ARG A 419 0.81 14.50 -28.74
N LYS A 420 1.35 13.28 -28.90
CA LYS A 420 0.75 12.22 -29.73
C LYS A 420 -0.38 11.47 -29.01
N GLY A 421 -0.40 11.50 -27.67
CA GLY A 421 -1.39 10.81 -26.84
C GLY A 421 -0.78 9.76 -25.91
N ASP A 422 0.52 9.52 -26.02
CA ASP A 422 1.31 8.63 -25.16
C ASP A 422 1.09 8.96 -23.66
N LYS A 423 1.09 7.94 -22.81
CA LYS A 423 1.01 8.05 -21.34
C LYS A 423 2.32 7.59 -20.73
N ALA A 424 2.81 8.30 -19.72
CA ALA A 424 4.01 7.90 -18.98
C ALA A 424 3.76 6.68 -18.09
N ILE A 425 4.80 5.94 -17.72
CA ILE A 425 4.68 4.71 -16.89
C ILE A 425 4.19 4.98 -15.45
N PHE A 426 4.06 6.24 -15.01
CA PHE A 426 3.42 6.59 -13.74
C PHE A 426 1.96 7.06 -13.89
N GLN A 427 1.40 7.08 -15.11
CA GLN A 427 0.01 7.48 -15.38
C GLN A 427 -0.93 6.27 -15.43
N ALA A 428 -1.40 5.85 -14.24
CA ALA A 428 -2.17 4.62 -14.02
C ALA A 428 -3.51 4.52 -14.77
N GLY A 429 -4.04 5.61 -15.32
CA GLY A 429 -5.36 5.61 -15.96
C GLY A 429 -5.95 7.00 -16.14
N THR A 430 -7.28 7.09 -16.09
CA THR A 430 -8.06 8.33 -16.24
C THR A 430 -9.27 8.34 -15.29
N LEU A 431 -9.36 9.33 -14.42
CA LEU A 431 -10.51 9.55 -13.52
C LEU A 431 -11.56 10.45 -14.17
N TYR A 432 -12.83 10.07 -14.11
CA TYR A 432 -13.97 10.89 -14.56
C TYR A 432 -14.79 11.42 -13.38
N ILE A 433 -14.89 12.75 -13.26
CA ILE A 433 -15.61 13.44 -12.17
C ILE A 433 -16.05 14.84 -12.59
N ASP A 434 -17.22 15.32 -12.15
CA ASP A 434 -17.72 16.69 -12.39
C ASP A 434 -17.46 17.21 -13.82
N GLN A 435 -17.96 16.45 -14.81
CA GLN A 435 -17.88 16.77 -16.24
C GLN A 435 -16.45 17.00 -16.77
N ARG A 436 -15.44 16.35 -16.17
CA ARG A 436 -14.06 16.32 -16.67
C ARG A 436 -13.46 14.91 -16.65
N SER A 437 -12.44 14.69 -17.48
CA SER A 437 -11.50 13.58 -17.33
C SER A 437 -10.16 14.13 -16.81
N CYS A 438 -9.52 13.41 -15.90
CA CYS A 438 -8.20 13.71 -15.35
C CYS A 438 -7.24 12.58 -15.76
N ASP A 439 -6.34 12.87 -16.69
CA ASP A 439 -5.43 11.88 -17.30
C ASP A 439 -4.08 11.77 -16.56
N LEU A 440 -3.85 12.61 -15.55
CA LEU A 440 -2.74 12.49 -14.60
C LEU A 440 -3.26 11.90 -13.28
N CYS A 441 -3.43 10.58 -13.28
CA CYS A 441 -3.71 9.78 -12.10
C CYS A 441 -2.52 8.86 -11.83
N ILE A 442 -2.09 8.76 -10.58
CA ILE A 442 -0.90 7.99 -10.16
C ILE A 442 -1.29 7.09 -9.00
N LYS A 443 -0.95 5.79 -9.06
CA LYS A 443 -1.08 4.85 -7.92
C LYS A 443 -0.32 5.40 -6.70
N VAL A 444 -0.85 5.26 -5.49
CA VAL A 444 -0.25 5.78 -4.25
C VAL A 444 0.17 4.62 -3.37
N SER A 445 1.48 4.44 -3.17
CA SER A 445 2.04 3.39 -2.31
C SER A 445 2.17 3.82 -0.84
N ASP A 446 2.41 5.11 -0.57
CA ASP A 446 2.62 5.64 0.78
C ASP A 446 1.83 6.93 1.02
N MET A 447 0.60 6.77 1.52
CA MET A 447 -0.26 7.90 1.86
C MET A 447 0.33 8.83 2.94
N PRO A 448 1.03 8.35 4.00
CA PRO A 448 1.81 9.20 4.90
C PRO A 448 2.85 10.10 4.22
N LYS A 449 3.69 9.60 3.30
CA LYS A 449 4.65 10.40 2.52
C LYS A 449 3.93 11.39 1.59
N HIS A 450 2.82 10.97 0.98
CA HIS A 450 1.99 11.87 0.17
C HIS A 450 1.39 13.01 1.01
N ASN A 451 1.01 12.76 2.26
CA ASN A 451 0.46 13.77 3.17
C ASN A 451 1.45 14.90 3.51
N THR A 452 2.76 14.63 3.52
CA THR A 452 3.81 15.63 3.76
C THR A 452 4.31 16.25 2.46
N SER A 453 4.73 15.43 1.48
CA SER A 453 5.48 15.89 0.31
C SER A 453 4.61 16.45 -0.83
N ALA A 454 3.43 15.89 -1.08
CA ALA A 454 2.64 16.27 -2.25
C ALA A 454 2.10 17.72 -2.19
N SER A 455 2.03 18.32 -1.00
CA SER A 455 1.65 19.72 -0.79
C SER A 455 2.60 20.72 -1.50
N PHE A 456 3.89 20.39 -1.59
CA PHE A 456 4.91 21.22 -2.24
C PHE A 456 4.82 21.21 -3.78
N SER A 457 4.03 20.31 -4.38
CA SER A 457 3.79 20.27 -5.82
C SER A 457 3.14 21.56 -6.37
N GLY A 458 2.41 22.30 -5.52
CA GLY A 458 1.58 23.43 -5.93
C GLY A 458 0.37 23.07 -6.80
N MET A 459 0.08 21.77 -6.98
CA MET A 459 -1.03 21.24 -7.78
C MET A 459 -2.26 20.96 -6.91
N TYR A 460 -3.46 21.00 -7.50
CA TYR A 460 -4.67 20.51 -6.84
C TYR A 460 -4.73 19.00 -7.04
N ILE A 461 -4.86 18.24 -5.96
CA ILE A 461 -4.81 16.77 -5.98
C ILE A 461 -6.02 16.23 -5.23
N ALA A 462 -6.80 15.37 -5.88
CA ALA A 462 -7.84 14.56 -5.24
C ALA A 462 -7.32 13.13 -5.08
N TYR A 463 -7.21 12.68 -3.84
CA TYR A 463 -6.92 11.28 -3.51
C TYR A 463 -8.22 10.51 -3.55
N CYS A 464 -8.25 9.44 -4.33
CA CYS A 464 -9.42 8.58 -4.47
C CYS A 464 -9.04 7.16 -4.07
N GLU A 465 -9.85 6.55 -3.21
CA GLU A 465 -9.86 5.12 -2.97
C GLU A 465 -10.70 4.48 -4.07
N CYS A 466 -10.14 3.50 -4.78
CA CYS A 466 -10.71 2.88 -5.96
C CYS A 466 -10.90 1.38 -5.72
N HIS A 467 -12.11 0.88 -5.95
CA HIS A 467 -12.48 -0.52 -5.77
C HIS A 467 -12.93 -1.13 -7.11
N SER A 468 -12.27 -2.21 -7.56
CA SER A 468 -12.71 -2.97 -8.74
C SER A 468 -13.66 -4.08 -8.32
N LYS A 469 -14.89 -4.08 -8.87
CA LYS A 469 -15.81 -5.22 -8.71
C LYS A 469 -15.42 -6.45 -9.53
N THR A 470 -14.62 -6.27 -10.59
CA THR A 470 -14.21 -7.36 -11.50
C THR A 470 -12.94 -8.06 -11.04
N LYS A 471 -11.96 -7.31 -10.51
CA LYS A 471 -10.72 -7.88 -9.92
C LYS A 471 -10.85 -8.19 -8.43
N ASN A 472 -11.87 -7.65 -7.74
CA ASN A 472 -12.03 -7.70 -6.27
C ASN A 472 -10.80 -7.11 -5.53
N GLU A 473 -10.26 -6.03 -6.09
CA GLU A 473 -9.05 -5.33 -5.64
C GLU A 473 -9.36 -3.89 -5.22
N THR A 474 -8.52 -3.35 -4.34
CA THR A 474 -8.55 -1.94 -3.93
C THR A 474 -7.20 -1.26 -4.15
N MET A 475 -7.21 -0.03 -4.66
CA MET A 475 -6.01 0.82 -4.76
C MET A 475 -6.32 2.28 -4.43
N THR A 476 -5.32 3.02 -3.93
CA THR A 476 -5.42 4.49 -3.81
C THR A 476 -4.75 5.16 -5.00
N ILE A 477 -5.39 6.17 -5.58
CA ILE A 477 -4.81 7.02 -6.64
C ILE A 477 -4.76 8.49 -6.22
N ALA A 478 -3.74 9.20 -6.68
CA ALA A 478 -3.64 10.65 -6.65
C ALA A 478 -4.00 11.22 -8.02
N ALA A 479 -5.23 11.72 -8.18
CA ALA A 479 -5.71 12.37 -9.40
C ALA A 479 -5.40 13.87 -9.36
N VAL A 480 -4.55 14.34 -10.28
CA VAL A 480 -4.13 15.74 -10.36
C VAL A 480 -5.09 16.53 -11.24
N ILE A 481 -5.73 17.56 -10.68
CA ILE A 481 -6.75 18.35 -11.36
C ILE A 481 -6.15 19.69 -11.77
N THR A 482 -5.93 19.86 -13.07
CA THR A 482 -5.14 20.97 -13.64
C THR A 482 -5.95 21.99 -14.42
N ASN A 483 -7.26 21.75 -14.58
CA ASN A 483 -8.23 22.60 -15.29
C ASN A 483 -9.65 22.49 -14.69
N GLY A 484 -10.55 23.41 -15.04
CA GLY A 484 -11.95 23.43 -14.59
C GLY A 484 -12.22 24.19 -13.28
N GLU A 485 -13.39 23.94 -12.69
CA GLU A 485 -13.86 24.57 -11.44
C GLU A 485 -13.88 23.56 -10.28
N VAL A 486 -13.68 24.04 -9.04
CA VAL A 486 -13.51 23.19 -7.84
C VAL A 486 -14.75 23.08 -6.95
N ASN A 487 -15.84 23.78 -7.28
CA ASN A 487 -16.97 24.01 -6.35
C ASN A 487 -17.62 22.72 -5.81
N ASN A 488 -17.67 21.67 -6.63
CA ASN A 488 -18.36 20.41 -6.31
C ASN A 488 -17.41 19.28 -5.89
N LEU A 489 -16.10 19.55 -5.78
CA LEU A 489 -15.09 18.58 -5.37
C LEU A 489 -14.98 18.57 -3.84
N MET A 490 -15.35 17.44 -3.23
CA MET A 490 -15.39 17.25 -1.78
C MET A 490 -15.06 15.80 -1.40
N VAL A 491 -14.64 15.58 -0.16
CA VAL A 491 -14.42 14.24 0.41
C VAL A 491 -15.76 13.51 0.54
N GLY A 492 -15.76 12.19 0.35
CA GLY A 492 -16.97 11.36 0.27
C GLY A 492 -17.69 11.45 -1.08
N LYS A 493 -17.06 12.03 -2.11
CA LYS A 493 -17.65 12.12 -3.45
C LYS A 493 -17.23 10.96 -4.34
N ASN A 494 -18.22 10.30 -4.92
CA ASN A 494 -18.05 9.22 -5.88
C ASN A 494 -17.71 9.75 -7.28
N ALA A 495 -16.94 8.95 -8.00
CA ALA A 495 -16.42 9.12 -9.35
C ALA A 495 -16.18 7.72 -9.95
N ILE A 496 -15.76 7.66 -11.22
CA ILE A 496 -15.35 6.41 -11.86
C ILE A 496 -13.95 6.56 -12.43
N PHE A 497 -13.09 5.59 -12.13
CA PHE A 497 -11.73 5.53 -12.66
C PHE A 497 -11.63 4.37 -13.65
N TYR A 498 -10.90 4.60 -14.74
CA TYR A 498 -10.50 3.56 -15.67
C TYR A 498 -8.98 3.45 -15.66
N ASP A 499 -8.45 2.23 -15.53
CA ASP A 499 -7.02 1.96 -15.60
C ASP A 499 -6.49 2.03 -17.06
N ARG A 500 -5.28 1.51 -17.32
CA ARG A 500 -4.72 1.46 -18.69
C ARG A 500 -5.26 0.32 -19.54
N GLU A 501 -5.76 -0.76 -18.93
CA GLU A 501 -6.39 -1.89 -19.63
C GLU A 501 -7.83 -1.52 -20.06
N GLY A 502 -8.47 -0.62 -19.30
CA GLY A 502 -9.83 -0.15 -19.52
C GLY A 502 -10.86 -0.70 -18.54
N ASN A 503 -10.44 -1.40 -17.47
CA ASN A 503 -11.37 -1.86 -16.44
C ASN A 503 -11.91 -0.68 -15.64
N ASP A 504 -13.15 -0.77 -15.18
CA ASP A 504 -13.77 0.22 -14.31
C ASP A 504 -13.53 -0.03 -12.81
N TRP A 505 -13.35 1.07 -12.08
CA TRP A 505 -13.16 1.09 -10.64
C TRP A 505 -14.08 2.16 -10.02
N ASP A 506 -14.87 1.78 -9.02
CA ASP A 506 -15.64 2.74 -8.22
C ASP A 506 -14.66 3.60 -7.41
N ALA A 507 -14.60 4.90 -7.68
CA ALA A 507 -13.61 5.80 -7.06
C ALA A 507 -14.29 6.77 -6.09
N THR A 508 -13.84 6.84 -4.84
CA THR A 508 -14.38 7.78 -3.83
C THR A 508 -13.28 8.71 -3.34
N ILE A 509 -13.51 10.03 -3.37
CA ILE A 509 -12.53 11.01 -2.86
C ILE A 509 -12.38 10.85 -1.34
N THR A 510 -11.20 10.46 -0.88
CA THR A 510 -10.85 10.36 0.55
C THR A 510 -10.15 11.61 1.07
N LYS A 511 -9.37 12.31 0.23
CA LYS A 511 -8.67 13.55 0.61
C LYS A 511 -8.48 14.51 -0.56
N ILE A 512 -8.43 15.81 -0.27
CA ILE A 512 -8.11 16.87 -1.25
C ILE A 512 -6.94 17.72 -0.74
N ILE A 513 -6.01 18.08 -1.63
CA ILE A 513 -5.03 19.15 -1.45
C ILE A 513 -5.47 20.34 -2.30
N GLU A 514 -5.99 21.40 -1.67
CA GLU A 514 -6.44 22.61 -2.37
C GLU A 514 -5.26 23.48 -2.84
N ASN A 515 -5.12 23.65 -4.16
CA ASN A 515 -4.25 24.67 -4.79
C ASN A 515 -4.97 25.37 -5.97
N PRO A 516 -4.53 26.57 -6.41
CA PRO A 516 -5.18 27.27 -7.50
C PRO A 516 -5.09 26.49 -8.83
N ILE A 517 -6.24 26.22 -9.45
CA ILE A 517 -6.33 25.52 -10.75
C ILE A 517 -6.29 26.52 -11.92
N SER A 518 -6.90 27.70 -11.78
CA SER A 518 -6.83 28.77 -12.78
C SER A 518 -6.86 30.16 -12.13
N ILE A 519 -6.42 31.18 -12.84
CA ILE A 519 -6.43 32.58 -12.37
C ILE A 519 -7.88 33.10 -12.27
N ARG A 520 -8.79 32.64 -13.15
CA ARG A 520 -10.24 32.94 -13.07
C ARG A 520 -10.85 32.40 -11.77
N GLU A 521 -10.45 31.19 -11.38
CA GLU A 521 -10.93 30.56 -10.15
C GLU A 521 -10.37 31.28 -8.91
N ALA A 522 -9.11 31.71 -8.98
CA ALA A 522 -8.45 32.46 -7.91
C ALA A 522 -9.11 33.82 -7.61
N PHE A 523 -9.59 34.54 -8.64
CA PHE A 523 -10.34 35.80 -8.48
C PHE A 523 -11.54 35.64 -7.53
N TRP A 524 -12.30 34.54 -7.68
CA TRP A 524 -13.49 34.27 -6.86
C TRP A 524 -13.16 33.66 -5.49
N SER A 525 -11.93 33.18 -5.28
CA SER A 525 -11.56 32.43 -4.06
C SER A 525 -11.72 33.20 -2.73
N PRO A 526 -11.46 34.53 -2.61
CA PRO A 526 -11.69 35.25 -1.36
C PRO A 526 -13.18 35.35 -1.03
N TYR A 527 -14.00 35.65 -2.04
CA TYR A 527 -15.46 35.75 -1.91
C TYR A 527 -16.10 34.41 -1.52
N ARG A 528 -15.62 33.28 -2.07
CA ARG A 528 -16.08 31.94 -1.66
C ARG A 528 -15.68 31.60 -0.23
N LYS A 529 -14.46 31.97 0.21
CA LYS A 529 -14.03 31.79 1.61
C LYS A 529 -14.85 32.65 2.58
N PHE A 530 -15.18 33.88 2.20
CA PHE A 530 -16.05 34.76 2.98
C PHE A 530 -17.50 34.23 3.05
N ALA A 531 -18.05 33.73 1.94
CA ALA A 531 -19.35 33.08 1.91
C ALA A 531 -19.40 31.84 2.82
N ARG A 532 -18.43 30.92 2.68
CA ARG A 532 -18.28 29.76 3.59
C ARG A 532 -18.09 30.19 5.06
N PHE A 533 -17.45 31.32 5.34
CA PHE A 533 -17.34 31.83 6.71
C PHE A 533 -18.70 32.30 7.24
N ILE A 534 -19.46 33.09 6.47
CA ILE A 534 -20.82 33.51 6.83
C ILE A 534 -21.73 32.30 7.05
N GLU A 535 -21.72 31.34 6.12
CA GLU A 535 -22.47 30.08 6.20
C GLU A 535 -22.12 29.29 7.47
N ASN A 536 -20.83 29.14 7.79
CA ASN A 536 -20.41 28.49 9.04
C ASN A 536 -20.81 29.27 10.31
N GLN A 537 -20.88 30.60 10.27
CA GLN A 537 -21.38 31.39 11.42
C GLN A 537 -22.91 31.29 11.54
N ILE A 538 -23.66 31.28 10.44
CA ILE A 538 -25.11 31.07 10.43
C ILE A 538 -25.44 29.66 10.93
N ASN A 539 -24.73 28.63 10.46
CA ASN A 539 -24.96 27.25 10.89
C ASN A 539 -24.61 27.05 12.38
N LYS A 540 -23.55 27.69 12.89
CA LYS A 540 -23.23 27.71 14.32
C LYS A 540 -24.26 28.47 15.15
N PHE A 541 -24.77 29.60 14.64
CA PHE A 541 -25.81 30.37 15.30
C PHE A 541 -27.11 29.57 15.38
N ALA A 542 -27.54 28.96 14.27
CA ALA A 542 -28.70 28.08 14.19
C ALA A 542 -28.57 26.90 15.17
N ALA A 543 -27.47 26.15 15.14
CA ALA A 543 -27.22 25.07 16.09
C ALA A 543 -27.28 25.56 17.55
N SER A 544 -26.64 26.70 17.88
CA SER A 544 -26.71 27.28 19.23
C SER A 544 -28.09 27.83 19.62
N GLN A 545 -29.01 27.95 18.67
CA GLN A 545 -30.39 28.35 18.89
C GLN A 545 -31.32 27.14 18.97
N ASP A 546 -31.07 26.07 18.23
CA ASP A 546 -31.70 24.76 18.43
C ASP A 546 -31.29 24.15 19.78
N ASP A 547 -30.04 24.33 20.22
CA ASP A 547 -29.59 24.01 21.59
C ASP A 547 -30.39 24.79 22.64
N LYS A 548 -30.71 26.07 22.37
CA LYS A 548 -31.56 26.91 23.25
C LYS A 548 -33.02 26.47 23.25
N VAL A 549 -33.59 26.14 22.08
CA VAL A 549 -34.97 25.65 21.99
C VAL A 549 -35.10 24.28 22.66
N THR A 550 -34.11 23.40 22.49
CA THR A 550 -34.06 22.08 23.13
C THR A 550 -33.91 22.19 24.65
N SER A 551 -33.03 23.07 25.13
CA SER A 551 -32.89 23.31 26.58
C SER A 551 -34.07 24.07 27.20
N GLN A 552 -34.76 24.93 26.46
CA GLN A 552 -36.06 25.47 26.87
C GLN A 552 -37.16 24.40 26.87
N ALA A 553 -37.13 23.43 25.95
CA ALA A 553 -38.08 22.31 25.93
C ALA A 553 -37.90 21.37 27.14
N THR A 554 -36.66 20.99 27.49
CA THR A 554 -36.42 20.23 28.73
C THR A 554 -36.75 21.03 29.99
N GLY A 555 -36.37 22.31 30.07
CA GLY A 555 -36.76 23.18 31.18
C GLY A 555 -38.29 23.38 31.29
N SER A 556 -39.02 23.31 30.18
CA SER A 556 -40.50 23.34 30.17
C SER A 556 -41.13 22.00 30.57
N MET A 557 -40.41 20.88 30.39
CA MET A 557 -40.82 19.58 30.93
C MET A 557 -40.56 19.48 32.44
N GLU A 558 -39.45 20.03 32.94
CA GLU A 558 -39.19 20.12 34.39
C GLU A 558 -40.21 21.05 35.07
N ALA A 559 -40.55 22.20 34.45
CA ALA A 559 -41.61 23.10 34.92
C ALA A 559 -43.03 22.49 34.89
N ALA A 560 -43.23 21.35 34.24
CA ALA A 560 -44.49 20.60 34.26
C ALA A 560 -44.54 19.54 35.39
N GLY A 561 -43.43 19.26 36.07
CA GLY A 561 -43.37 18.32 37.20
C GLY A 561 -43.72 18.94 38.56
N ASP A 562 -43.41 20.22 38.77
CA ASP A 562 -43.45 20.91 40.07
C ASP A 562 -44.87 21.30 40.58
N GLN A 563 -45.91 20.62 40.08
CA GLN A 563 -47.26 20.65 40.66
C GLN A 563 -47.79 19.27 41.10
N MET A 564 -46.90 18.39 41.59
CA MET A 564 -47.37 17.27 42.43
C MET A 564 -46.44 16.89 43.58
N VAL A 565 -47.05 16.69 44.76
CA VAL A 565 -46.47 16.24 46.04
C VAL A 565 -45.59 17.24 46.79
N ALA A 566 -46.14 17.78 47.88
CA ALA A 566 -45.40 18.52 48.90
C ALA A 566 -45.02 17.63 50.11
N ASN A 567 -44.12 18.17 50.95
CA ASN A 567 -43.79 17.79 52.34
C ASN A 567 -42.73 16.69 52.63
N ALA A 568 -41.82 17.09 53.55
CA ALA A 568 -41.27 16.31 54.67
C ALA A 568 -39.92 15.53 54.57
N SER A 569 -38.82 16.31 54.53
CA SER A 569 -37.80 16.35 55.63
C SER A 569 -36.95 15.12 56.07
N LYS A 570 -35.61 15.32 56.00
CA LYS A 570 -34.51 14.73 56.87
C LYS A 570 -34.16 13.23 56.63
N ALA A 571 -32.95 12.71 56.90
CA ALA A 571 -31.72 13.26 57.51
C ALA A 571 -30.38 12.63 57.00
N ALA A 572 -29.28 13.39 57.14
CA ALA A 572 -27.89 13.00 57.50
C ALA A 572 -27.10 11.80 56.88
N GLN A 573 -25.94 12.16 56.28
CA GLN A 573 -24.57 11.60 56.47
C GLN A 573 -24.26 10.08 56.31
N ASN A 574 -23.47 9.70 55.29
CA ASN A 574 -22.00 9.49 55.40
C ASN A 574 -21.31 9.02 54.08
N VAL A 575 -19.97 8.89 54.10
CA VAL A 575 -18.98 8.67 53.01
C VAL A 575 -18.05 7.50 53.46
N PRO A 576 -17.37 6.65 52.62
CA PRO A 576 -16.89 6.77 51.22
C PRO A 576 -17.34 5.63 50.25
N GLY A 577 -16.95 5.56 48.97
CA GLY A 577 -16.25 6.52 48.10
C GLY A 577 -15.35 5.86 47.02
N SER A 578 -15.39 6.37 45.78
CA SER A 578 -14.41 6.11 44.70
C SER A 578 -14.53 7.21 43.62
N GLU A 579 -13.50 7.42 42.79
CA GLU A 579 -13.36 8.65 41.99
C GLU A 579 -13.83 8.53 40.54
N ALA A 580 -14.71 9.44 40.12
CA ALA A 580 -14.98 9.73 38.71
C ALA A 580 -15.24 11.24 38.50
N LYS A 581 -14.82 11.75 37.34
CA LYS A 581 -14.78 13.17 36.94
C LYS A 581 -15.97 14.01 37.42
N LYS A 582 -15.70 15.12 38.13
CA LYS A 582 -16.70 16.17 38.38
C LYS A 582 -17.18 16.78 37.06
N ASN A 583 -18.50 16.82 36.88
CA ASN A 583 -19.13 17.70 35.89
C ASN A 583 -18.73 19.16 36.15
N GLN A 584 -18.45 19.91 35.08
CA GLN A 584 -18.32 21.37 35.19
C GLN A 584 -19.75 21.94 35.25
N ALA A 585 -20.07 22.67 36.33
CA ALA A 585 -21.37 23.32 36.45
C ALA A 585 -21.57 24.38 35.35
N PHE A 586 -22.83 24.69 35.02
CA PHE A 586 -23.20 25.61 33.94
C PHE A 586 -22.61 27.02 34.15
N ASP A 587 -21.51 27.30 33.46
CA ASP A 587 -20.79 28.56 33.54
C ASP A 587 -21.39 29.60 32.59
N ILE A 588 -22.41 30.31 33.08
CA ILE A 588 -23.11 31.37 32.34
C ILE A 588 -22.16 32.48 31.88
N ALA A 589 -21.05 32.72 32.59
CA ALA A 589 -20.06 33.71 32.18
C ALA A 589 -19.29 33.29 30.92
N LYS A 590 -18.95 31.99 30.76
CA LYS A 590 -18.39 31.47 29.49
C LYS A 590 -19.37 31.58 28.34
N PHE A 591 -20.65 31.26 28.55
CA PHE A 591 -21.67 31.41 27.50
C PHE A 591 -21.85 32.87 27.08
N CYS A 592 -21.99 33.79 28.03
CA CYS A 592 -22.01 35.22 27.75
C CYS A 592 -20.74 35.71 27.06
N GLY A 593 -19.55 35.19 27.43
CA GLY A 593 -18.28 35.48 26.75
C GLY A 593 -18.27 35.06 25.28
N ILE A 594 -18.82 33.87 24.96
CA ILE A 594 -18.92 33.38 23.58
C ILE A 594 -19.92 34.22 22.77
N PHE A 595 -21.12 34.50 23.31
CA PHE A 595 -22.10 35.35 22.62
C PHE A 595 -21.59 36.80 22.45
N ALA A 596 -20.88 37.35 23.44
CA ALA A 596 -20.26 38.66 23.35
C ALA A 596 -19.12 38.69 22.31
N ALA A 597 -18.29 37.65 22.22
CA ALA A 597 -17.23 37.55 21.22
C ALA A 597 -17.78 37.46 19.79
N ILE A 598 -18.83 36.67 19.57
CA ILE A 598 -19.52 36.58 18.26
C ILE A 598 -20.22 37.91 17.93
N GLY A 599 -20.90 38.52 18.90
CA GLY A 599 -21.55 39.83 18.76
C GLY A 599 -20.56 40.96 18.45
N LEU A 600 -19.41 41.00 19.12
CA LEU A 600 -18.33 41.94 18.84
C LEU A 600 -17.72 41.71 17.46
N ALA A 601 -17.45 40.45 17.06
CA ALA A 601 -16.90 40.14 15.74
C ALA A 601 -17.84 40.60 14.61
N LEU A 602 -19.15 40.34 14.73
CA LEU A 602 -20.17 40.84 13.82
C LEU A 602 -20.29 42.38 13.89
N GLY A 603 -20.18 42.97 15.08
CA GLY A 603 -20.18 44.41 15.30
C GLY A 603 -19.01 45.14 14.63
N TYR A 604 -17.80 44.58 14.68
CA TYR A 604 -16.63 45.11 13.98
C TYR A 604 -16.76 45.00 12.45
N ILE A 605 -17.31 43.90 11.94
CA ILE A 605 -17.64 43.76 10.51
C ILE A 605 -18.70 44.79 10.10
N GLY A 606 -19.75 44.97 10.90
CA GLY A 606 -20.77 46.00 10.70
C GLY A 606 -20.20 47.42 10.70
N GLY A 607 -19.37 47.75 11.69
CA GLY A 607 -18.71 49.06 11.78
C GLY A 607 -17.75 49.34 10.62
N PHE A 608 -17.02 48.32 10.13
CA PHE A 608 -16.19 48.42 8.93
C PHE A 608 -17.01 48.60 7.64
N LEU A 609 -18.15 47.91 7.52
CA LEU A 609 -19.07 48.11 6.39
C LEU A 609 -19.72 49.51 6.43
N VAL A 610 -20.11 49.99 7.61
CA VAL A 610 -20.65 51.35 7.79
C VAL A 610 -19.61 52.42 7.49
N SER A 611 -18.34 52.24 7.91
CA SER A 611 -17.28 53.21 7.59
C SER A 611 -16.91 53.20 6.10
N LEU A 612 -16.89 52.02 5.45
CA LEU A 612 -16.77 51.90 3.99
C LEU A 612 -17.91 52.63 3.26
N VAL A 613 -19.17 52.38 3.64
CA VAL A 613 -20.35 53.01 3.01
C VAL A 613 -20.35 54.53 3.24
N THR A 614 -20.00 54.98 4.44
CA THR A 614 -19.91 56.42 4.78
C THR A 614 -18.76 57.11 4.05
N GLY A 615 -17.64 56.42 3.84
CA GLY A 615 -16.54 56.90 2.99
C GLY A 615 -16.93 56.93 1.51
N PHE A 616 -17.65 55.91 1.04
CA PHE A 616 -18.09 55.78 -0.35
C PHE A 616 -19.07 56.89 -0.75
N PHE A 617 -20.04 57.22 0.10
CA PHE A 617 -20.97 58.34 -0.15
C PHE A 617 -20.32 59.74 -0.08
N LYS A 618 -19.06 59.87 0.36
CA LYS A 618 -18.29 61.13 0.29
C LYS A 618 -17.49 61.29 -1.00
N LEU A 619 -17.46 60.28 -1.88
CA LEU A 619 -16.77 60.32 -3.16
C LEU A 619 -17.61 61.03 -4.23
N SER A 620 -16.96 61.72 -5.16
CA SER A 620 -17.62 62.20 -6.38
C SER A 620 -18.10 61.00 -7.22
N TRP A 621 -19.20 61.16 -7.96
CA TRP A 621 -19.84 60.03 -8.64
C TRP A 621 -18.93 59.25 -9.61
N TRP A 622 -17.96 59.91 -10.26
CA TRP A 622 -16.97 59.25 -11.13
C TRP A 622 -15.90 58.46 -10.35
N GLN A 623 -15.65 58.82 -9.09
CA GLN A 623 -14.75 58.10 -8.19
C GLN A 623 -15.40 56.82 -7.65
N MET A 624 -16.74 56.75 -7.59
CA MET A 624 -17.46 55.58 -7.09
C MET A 624 -17.17 54.28 -7.89
N PRO A 625 -17.26 54.24 -9.24
CA PRO A 625 -16.83 53.07 -10.02
C PRO A 625 -15.36 52.71 -9.84
N LEU A 626 -14.48 53.71 -9.76
CA LEU A 626 -13.03 53.51 -9.53
C LEU A 626 -12.76 52.91 -8.14
N ALA A 627 -13.47 53.35 -7.12
CA ALA A 627 -13.38 52.81 -5.77
C ALA A 627 -13.91 51.37 -5.68
N ILE A 628 -15.03 51.04 -6.36
CA ILE A 628 -15.53 49.67 -6.47
C ILE A 628 -14.48 48.78 -7.15
N LEU A 629 -13.92 49.21 -8.29
CA LEU A 629 -12.88 48.47 -9.00
C LEU A 629 -11.61 48.29 -8.15
N GLY A 630 -11.20 49.33 -7.42
CA GLY A 630 -10.08 49.31 -6.49
C GLY A 630 -10.28 48.33 -5.34
N VAL A 631 -11.47 48.30 -4.71
CA VAL A 631 -11.81 47.35 -3.64
C VAL A 631 -11.86 45.90 -4.18
N ILE A 632 -12.43 45.69 -5.36
CA ILE A 632 -12.40 44.37 -6.02
C ILE A 632 -10.96 43.92 -6.25
N LEU A 633 -10.11 44.78 -6.83
CA LEU A 633 -8.72 44.46 -7.12
C LEU A 633 -7.88 44.27 -5.85
N LEU A 634 -8.17 45.00 -4.77
CA LEU A 634 -7.54 44.82 -3.45
C LEU A 634 -7.85 43.42 -2.87
N ILE A 635 -9.08 42.95 -3.03
CA ILE A 635 -9.54 41.64 -2.52
C ILE A 635 -9.05 40.50 -3.42
N SER A 636 -9.21 40.61 -4.75
CA SER A 636 -8.94 39.52 -5.70
C SER A 636 -7.51 39.49 -6.22
N GLY A 637 -6.86 40.65 -6.34
CA GLY A 637 -5.53 40.82 -6.95
C GLY A 637 -4.44 39.99 -6.27
N PRO A 638 -4.28 40.04 -4.94
CA PRO A 638 -3.31 39.20 -4.23
C PRO A 638 -3.54 37.70 -4.48
N ALA A 639 -4.79 37.24 -4.49
CA ALA A 639 -5.13 35.85 -4.79
C ALA A 639 -4.80 35.46 -6.25
N MET A 640 -5.05 36.34 -7.22
CA MET A 640 -4.68 36.15 -8.62
C MET A 640 -3.15 36.10 -8.82
N ILE A 641 -2.38 36.96 -8.14
CA ILE A 641 -0.91 36.98 -8.19
C ILE A 641 -0.34 35.70 -7.60
N ILE A 642 -0.80 35.28 -6.42
CA ILE A 642 -0.40 34.02 -5.78
C ILE A 642 -0.75 32.81 -6.68
N ALA A 643 -1.92 32.83 -7.33
CA ALA A 643 -2.31 31.79 -8.28
C ALA A 643 -1.43 31.78 -9.53
N TRP A 644 -1.11 32.93 -10.11
CA TRP A 644 -0.19 33.04 -11.26
C TRP A 644 1.22 32.53 -10.91
N LEU A 645 1.72 32.84 -9.71
CA LEU A 645 2.99 32.31 -9.19
C LEU A 645 2.94 30.79 -9.00
N LYS A 646 1.91 30.25 -8.33
CA LYS A 646 1.74 28.80 -8.13
C LYS A 646 1.57 28.05 -9.45
N LEU A 647 0.72 28.54 -10.36
CA LEU A 647 0.45 27.92 -11.67
C LEU A 647 1.68 27.85 -12.59
N ARG A 648 2.64 28.77 -12.44
CA ARG A 648 3.93 28.73 -13.12
C ARG A 648 4.96 27.80 -12.46
N LYS A 649 4.78 27.48 -11.17
CA LYS A 649 5.69 26.63 -10.37
C LYS A 649 5.16 25.23 -10.08
N ARG A 650 3.97 24.84 -10.60
CA ARG A 650 3.42 23.48 -10.47
C ARG A 650 4.46 22.45 -10.92
N ASN A 651 4.89 21.58 -10.02
CA ASN A 651 5.89 20.54 -10.29
C ASN A 651 5.36 19.18 -9.82
N LEU A 652 5.50 18.15 -10.66
CA LEU A 652 5.13 16.77 -10.34
C LEU A 652 6.15 16.06 -9.43
N SER A 653 7.43 16.48 -9.38
CA SER A 653 8.49 15.81 -8.60
C SER A 653 8.09 15.49 -7.13
N PRO A 654 7.46 16.40 -6.35
CA PRO A 654 7.10 16.10 -4.95
C PRO A 654 5.99 15.05 -4.78
N VAL A 655 5.26 14.70 -5.84
CA VAL A 655 4.25 13.63 -5.85
C VAL A 655 4.91 12.30 -6.21
N LEU A 656 5.79 12.26 -7.22
CA LEU A 656 6.54 11.05 -7.57
C LEU A 656 7.53 10.65 -6.47
N ASN A 657 8.20 11.62 -5.84
CA ASN A 657 9.13 11.35 -4.74
C ASN A 657 8.42 10.77 -3.50
N ALA A 658 7.11 11.04 -3.32
CA ALA A 658 6.33 10.43 -2.24
C ALA A 658 6.03 8.93 -2.52
N ASN A 659 5.96 8.54 -3.80
CA ASN A 659 5.92 7.16 -4.29
C ASN A 659 7.32 6.53 -4.47
N GLY A 660 8.38 7.07 -3.86
CA GLY A 660 9.72 6.45 -3.85
C GLY A 660 10.61 6.74 -5.06
N TRP A 661 10.21 7.61 -5.99
CA TRP A 661 11.09 8.08 -7.06
C TRP A 661 12.16 9.07 -6.53
N ALA A 662 13.31 9.14 -7.18
CA ALA A 662 14.28 10.22 -7.01
C ALA A 662 14.29 11.12 -8.27
N VAL A 663 13.29 12.00 -8.41
CA VAL A 663 13.20 12.91 -9.56
C VAL A 663 14.16 14.10 -9.39
N ASN A 664 15.19 14.16 -10.24
CA ASN A 664 16.23 15.20 -10.24
C ASN A 664 15.81 16.43 -11.06
N ALA A 665 15.41 16.25 -12.32
CA ALA A 665 15.00 17.38 -13.16
C ALA A 665 13.54 17.78 -12.89
N GLN A 666 13.29 19.08 -12.71
CA GLN A 666 11.95 19.61 -12.40
C GLN A 666 10.90 19.17 -13.44
N ALA A 667 9.78 18.62 -12.99
CA ALA A 667 8.70 18.10 -13.83
C ALA A 667 7.52 19.09 -13.88
N TYR A 668 7.72 20.24 -14.54
CA TYR A 668 6.77 21.37 -14.51
C TYR A 668 5.46 21.15 -15.30
N VAL A 669 4.33 21.31 -14.62
CA VAL A 669 2.98 21.24 -15.19
C VAL A 669 2.43 22.64 -15.49
N ASN A 670 2.97 23.28 -16.51
CA ASN A 670 2.55 24.62 -16.96
C ASN A 670 1.05 24.67 -17.37
N ILE A 671 0.50 25.87 -17.59
CA ILE A 671 -0.96 26.04 -17.84
C ILE A 671 -1.43 25.36 -19.15
N LYS A 672 -0.65 25.45 -20.24
CA LYS A 672 -1.05 24.87 -21.54
C LYS A 672 -1.06 23.34 -21.50
N PHE A 673 -0.04 22.74 -20.88
CA PHE A 673 0.07 21.29 -20.69
C PHE A 673 -0.91 20.77 -19.62
N GLY A 674 -1.14 21.52 -18.53
CA GLY A 674 -2.21 21.20 -17.59
C GLY A 674 -3.60 21.18 -18.23
N ALA A 675 -3.85 21.96 -19.28
CA ALA A 675 -5.11 21.90 -20.02
C ALA A 675 -5.28 20.65 -20.90
N THR A 676 -4.21 19.85 -21.14
CA THR A 676 -4.33 18.53 -21.79
C THR A 676 -4.48 17.39 -20.78
N LEU A 677 -3.98 17.56 -19.55
CA LEU A 677 -4.10 16.59 -18.45
C LEU A 677 -5.45 16.63 -17.70
N THR A 678 -6.24 17.70 -17.87
CA THR A 678 -7.63 17.74 -17.40
C THR A 678 -8.53 18.33 -18.49
N LYS A 679 -9.34 17.47 -19.10
CA LYS A 679 -10.23 17.80 -20.22
C LYS A 679 -11.65 18.02 -19.70
N ILE A 680 -12.25 19.16 -20.01
CA ILE A 680 -13.62 19.52 -19.60
C ILE A 680 -14.60 19.17 -20.73
N ALA A 681 -15.79 18.66 -20.39
CA ALA A 681 -16.87 18.41 -21.34
C ALA A 681 -17.21 19.66 -22.16
N LYS A 682 -17.34 19.49 -23.49
CA LYS A 682 -17.77 20.54 -24.41
C LYS A 682 -19.14 20.17 -24.97
N PHE A 683 -20.18 20.84 -24.47
CA PHE A 683 -21.54 20.63 -24.96
C PHE A 683 -21.73 21.24 -26.36
N PRO A 684 -22.51 20.61 -27.25
CA PRO A 684 -22.86 21.18 -28.54
C PRO A 684 -23.73 22.43 -28.37
N HIS A 685 -23.73 23.31 -29.36
CA HIS A 685 -24.59 24.50 -29.37
C HIS A 685 -26.06 24.10 -29.65
N LEU A 686 -26.81 23.85 -28.58
CA LEU A 686 -28.22 23.46 -28.65
C LEU A 686 -29.08 24.63 -29.18
N LYS A 687 -29.51 24.53 -30.45
CA LYS A 687 -30.23 25.62 -31.14
C LYS A 687 -31.61 25.95 -30.54
N ASN A 688 -32.29 24.97 -29.92
CA ASN A 688 -33.64 25.11 -29.34
C ASN A 688 -33.68 24.59 -27.88
N ALA A 689 -32.82 25.08 -26.99
CA ALA A 689 -32.78 24.68 -25.58
C ALA A 689 -33.79 25.43 -24.69
N THR A 690 -35.08 25.17 -24.88
CA THR A 690 -36.16 25.65 -23.99
C THR A 690 -36.25 24.77 -22.75
N ASP A 691 -35.28 24.92 -21.85
CA ASP A 691 -35.26 24.24 -20.54
C ASP A 691 -36.45 24.69 -19.67
N PRO A 692 -37.38 23.78 -19.30
CA PRO A 692 -38.59 24.12 -18.55
C PRO A 692 -38.34 24.41 -17.06
N PHE A 693 -37.18 24.04 -16.52
CA PHE A 693 -36.79 24.30 -15.13
C PHE A 693 -35.78 25.44 -15.01
N LYS A 694 -35.50 26.14 -16.12
CA LYS A 694 -34.59 27.28 -16.20
C LYS A 694 -35.06 28.43 -15.33
N GLN A 695 -34.57 28.49 -14.10
CA GLN A 695 -34.79 29.64 -13.23
C GLN A 695 -34.32 30.92 -13.94
N GLY A 696 -35.28 31.77 -14.30
CA GLY A 696 -34.99 33.03 -14.98
C GLY A 696 -34.09 33.91 -14.12
N ILE A 697 -33.20 34.68 -14.76
CA ILE A 697 -32.28 35.60 -14.06
C ILE A 697 -33.08 36.42 -13.05
N PRO A 698 -32.79 36.32 -11.73
CA PRO A 698 -33.64 36.90 -10.70
C PRO A 698 -33.68 38.42 -10.86
N VAL A 699 -34.81 39.03 -10.51
CA VAL A 699 -35.13 40.41 -10.90
C VAL A 699 -34.05 41.41 -10.45
N TRP A 700 -33.45 41.21 -9.28
CA TRP A 700 -32.33 42.04 -8.79
C TRP A 700 -31.09 41.98 -9.70
N ARG A 701 -30.77 40.83 -10.32
CA ARG A 701 -29.67 40.72 -11.31
C ARG A 701 -30.03 41.36 -12.64
N LYS A 702 -31.30 41.33 -13.06
CA LYS A 702 -31.78 42.07 -14.24
C LYS A 702 -31.67 43.58 -14.02
N ILE A 703 -32.14 44.06 -12.87
CA ILE A 703 -32.02 45.47 -12.44
C ILE A 703 -30.55 45.88 -12.36
N LEU A 704 -29.68 45.09 -11.72
CA LEU A 704 -28.25 45.36 -11.64
C LEU A 704 -27.59 45.43 -13.03
N TYR A 705 -27.96 44.54 -13.96
CA TYR A 705 -27.45 44.58 -15.33
C TYR A 705 -27.90 45.85 -16.07
N VAL A 706 -29.17 46.26 -15.93
CA VAL A 706 -29.69 47.52 -16.49
C VAL A 706 -28.98 48.73 -15.87
N ILE A 707 -28.75 48.75 -14.56
CA ILE A 707 -28.01 49.82 -13.87
C ILE A 707 -26.55 49.89 -14.37
N ILE A 708 -25.89 48.74 -14.58
CA ILE A 708 -24.52 48.70 -15.14
C ILE A 708 -24.50 49.23 -16.57
N VAL A 709 -25.46 48.83 -17.43
CA VAL A 709 -25.55 49.32 -18.82
C VAL A 709 -25.84 50.83 -18.86
N LEU A 710 -26.78 51.31 -18.05
CA LEU A 710 -27.07 52.75 -17.91
C LEU A 710 -25.86 53.53 -17.37
N GLY A 711 -25.13 52.97 -16.40
CA GLY A 711 -23.90 53.55 -15.88
C GLY A 711 -22.78 53.64 -16.92
N ILE A 712 -22.62 52.62 -17.77
CA ILE A 712 -21.66 52.63 -18.89
C ILE A 712 -22.06 53.70 -19.93
N ILE A 713 -23.34 53.80 -20.27
CA ILE A 713 -23.86 54.83 -21.19
C ILE A 713 -23.67 56.24 -20.61
N PHE A 714 -23.97 56.43 -19.32
CA PHE A 714 -23.78 57.71 -18.63
C PHE A 714 -22.31 58.12 -18.56
N CYS A 715 -21.41 57.19 -18.22
CA CYS A 715 -19.97 57.41 -18.32
C CYS A 715 -19.55 57.80 -19.75
N ALA A 716 -19.99 57.08 -20.78
CA ALA A 716 -19.64 57.39 -22.16
C ALA A 716 -20.09 58.82 -22.57
N LEU A 717 -21.31 59.22 -22.20
CA LEU A 717 -21.84 60.57 -22.45
C LEU A 717 -21.14 61.67 -21.63
N TYR A 718 -20.55 61.33 -20.48
CA TYR A 718 -19.77 62.26 -19.65
C TYR A 718 -18.33 62.43 -20.16
N PHE A 719 -17.65 61.32 -20.47
CA PHE A 719 -16.28 61.38 -21.03
C PHE A 719 -16.23 61.99 -22.43
N THR A 720 -17.33 61.95 -23.19
CA THR A 720 -17.48 62.66 -24.49
C THR A 720 -18.02 64.10 -24.35
N ASN A 721 -18.11 64.63 -23.13
CA ASN A 721 -18.62 65.98 -22.81
C ASN A 721 -20.04 66.32 -23.31
N VAL A 722 -20.83 65.34 -23.75
CA VAL A 722 -22.21 65.54 -24.23
C VAL A 722 -23.14 66.01 -23.12
N LEU A 723 -22.86 65.62 -21.87
CA LEU A 723 -23.61 66.02 -20.67
C LEU A 723 -23.34 67.47 -20.20
N SER A 724 -22.40 68.20 -20.81
CA SER A 724 -22.19 69.64 -20.58
C SER A 724 -23.49 70.46 -20.71
N ARG A 725 -24.33 70.13 -21.70
CA ARG A 725 -25.63 70.76 -21.96
C ARG A 725 -26.67 70.58 -20.84
N VAL A 726 -26.38 69.73 -19.85
CA VAL A 726 -27.23 69.45 -18.67
C VAL A 726 -26.50 69.84 -17.37
N GLY A 727 -25.49 70.70 -17.44
CA GLY A 727 -24.74 71.20 -16.28
C GLY A 727 -23.70 70.23 -15.72
N LEU A 728 -23.35 69.16 -16.45
CA LEU A 728 -22.35 68.16 -16.06
C LEU A 728 -21.19 68.12 -17.08
N PRO A 729 -20.32 69.16 -17.11
CA PRO A 729 -19.17 69.21 -18.00
C PRO A 729 -18.11 68.16 -17.63
N SER A 730 -17.40 67.67 -18.65
CA SER A 730 -16.34 66.67 -18.49
C SER A 730 -15.04 67.30 -17.97
N PRO A 731 -14.38 66.74 -16.95
CA PRO A 731 -13.07 67.24 -16.48
C PRO A 731 -11.93 67.01 -17.50
N PHE A 732 -12.22 66.39 -18.65
CA PHE A 732 -11.30 66.15 -19.76
C PHE A 732 -11.55 67.06 -20.97
N HIS A 733 -12.45 68.05 -20.86
CA HIS A 733 -12.52 69.19 -21.76
C HIS A 733 -12.35 70.47 -20.95
N LYS A 734 -11.52 71.38 -21.46
CA LYS A 734 -11.49 72.78 -21.06
C LYS A 734 -12.01 73.57 -22.24
N ASP A 735 -13.01 74.40 -22.02
CA ASP A 735 -13.52 75.30 -23.04
C ASP A 735 -12.52 76.46 -23.22
N GLU A 736 -12.19 76.81 -24.47
CA GLU A 736 -11.40 78.00 -24.77
C GLU A 736 -12.28 79.26 -24.68
N PRO A 737 -11.76 80.39 -24.16
CA PRO A 737 -12.54 81.61 -24.01
C PRO A 737 -12.93 82.18 -25.37
N THR A 738 -14.23 82.38 -25.59
CA THR A 738 -14.76 82.79 -26.89
C THR A 738 -14.62 84.30 -27.09
N GLU A 739 -13.92 84.73 -28.14
CA GLU A 739 -13.91 86.14 -28.56
C GLU A 739 -15.30 86.59 -29.03
N VAL A 740 -15.71 87.79 -28.60
CA VAL A 740 -16.99 88.40 -29.00
C VAL A 740 -16.74 89.39 -30.12
N VAL A 741 -16.91 88.95 -31.35
CA VAL A 741 -16.85 89.83 -32.54
C VAL A 741 -18.15 90.64 -32.63
N ALA A 742 -18.03 91.97 -32.56
CA ALA A 742 -19.10 92.92 -32.87
C ALA A 742 -18.72 93.70 -34.14
N ALA A 743 -19.68 93.88 -35.07
CA ALA A 743 -19.41 94.42 -36.40
C ALA A 743 -19.94 95.85 -36.61
N ASP A 744 -19.03 96.72 -37.03
CA ASP A 744 -19.15 97.89 -37.91
C ASP A 744 -20.36 98.85 -37.84
N THR A 745 -20.06 100.11 -37.51
CA THR A 745 -20.63 101.28 -38.22
C THR A 745 -19.59 102.40 -38.41
N VAL A 746 -18.95 102.43 -39.60
CA VAL A 746 -18.56 103.60 -40.45
C VAL A 746 -17.77 104.80 -39.84
N PRO A 747 -16.67 105.30 -40.48
CA PRO A 747 -15.72 106.24 -39.85
C PRO A 747 -15.75 107.72 -40.32
N GLN A 748 -15.23 108.60 -39.45
CA GLN A 748 -14.63 109.93 -39.67
C GLN A 748 -13.83 110.27 -38.38
N ALA A 749 -12.82 111.15 -38.32
CA ALA A 749 -11.79 111.69 -39.23
C ALA A 749 -10.81 112.51 -38.32
N ASP A 750 -9.54 112.71 -38.71
CA ASP A 750 -8.48 113.62 -38.18
C ASP A 750 -8.62 114.19 -36.73
N THR A 751 -7.61 114.12 -35.85
CA THR A 751 -6.33 114.85 -36.01
C THR A 751 -5.18 114.41 -35.07
N THR A 752 -3.99 114.20 -35.65
CA THR A 752 -2.60 114.61 -35.23
C THR A 752 -2.04 114.48 -33.79
N VAL A 753 -0.71 114.21 -33.75
CA VAL A 753 0.33 114.75 -32.82
C VAL A 753 0.52 114.03 -31.46
N LEU A 754 1.74 113.72 -30.94
CA LEU A 754 3.17 113.99 -31.29
C LEU A 754 4.12 112.79 -30.91
N GLU A 755 5.33 112.75 -31.52
CA GLU A 755 6.68 112.22 -31.10
C GLU A 755 6.81 110.92 -30.22
N THR A 756 7.52 109.82 -30.58
CA THR A 756 8.96 109.51 -30.95
C THR A 756 10.02 109.66 -29.85
N PRO A 757 11.18 108.93 -29.86
CA PRO A 757 11.62 107.71 -30.58
C PRO A 757 11.60 106.46 -29.61
N ALA A 758 12.41 105.38 -29.59
CA ALA A 758 13.57 104.76 -30.31
C ALA A 758 13.46 103.20 -30.11
N GLU A 759 14.12 102.21 -30.76
CA GLU A 759 15.40 101.95 -31.50
C GLU A 759 16.47 101.11 -30.72
N PRO A 760 17.36 100.30 -31.35
CA PRO A 760 17.05 98.86 -31.52
C PRO A 760 18.17 97.80 -31.28
N ALA A 761 17.75 96.53 -31.06
CA ALA A 761 18.42 95.26 -31.46
C ALA A 761 19.90 95.01 -30.99
N PRO A 762 20.65 93.97 -31.45
CA PRO A 762 20.28 92.71 -32.11
C PRO A 762 20.90 91.40 -31.49
N GLU A 763 20.50 90.24 -32.06
CA GLU A 763 21.30 89.01 -32.24
C GLU A 763 21.75 88.12 -31.04
N ALA A 764 22.37 86.98 -31.37
CA ALA A 764 22.66 85.77 -30.57
C ALA A 764 24.22 85.58 -30.42
N PRO A 765 24.86 84.41 -30.11
CA PRO A 765 24.38 83.01 -30.04
C PRO A 765 25.00 82.10 -28.92
N THR A 766 24.73 80.78 -29.05
CA THR A 766 25.53 79.60 -28.58
C THR A 766 25.91 79.39 -27.10
N ALA A 767 25.32 78.33 -26.54
CA ALA A 767 25.96 77.17 -25.88
C ALA A 767 27.19 77.33 -24.95
N GLU A 768 27.04 76.86 -23.71
CA GLU A 768 27.63 75.59 -23.22
C GLU A 768 26.59 74.81 -22.39
#